data_AF-A0A8S1CS31-F1
#
_entry.id   AF-A0A8S1CS31-F1
#
_cell.length_a   1.000
_cell.length_b   1.000
_cell.length_c   1.000
_cell.angle_alpha   90.00
_cell.angle_beta   90.00
_cell.angle_gamma   90.00
#
_symmetry.space_group_name_H-M   'P 1'
#
loop_
_entity.id
_entity.type
_entity.pdbx_description
1 polymer ?
#
loop_
_entity_poly.entity_id
_entity_poly.type
_entity_poly.pdbx_seq_one_letter_code
_entity_poly.pdbx_strand_id
1 'polypeptide(L)'
;MSEKDLISSSAVSTSSSEGQSDGSLGSGGDILSEKPSSSPSFGSAIYNYEALQTPAEEGVRYEDFDEGAEYPQGDDDVLVLAPEHPLLKNFHHAIAKLLAKQKEQLAIDIKELSTKVKAQRRESDDAAEKLYVCQQNVNRQHAQLDIKTENAAANSEIREELEKCTKELADNHRDQTKALHAAQIFEKNLWILLGEKTMKDNLARKAEEATESKITMMQRQTEKAQVDKKMLIEEKRKQDEFVYRLTCQVSDLQAVLAKLNHQIAAKEKEETQLKQAVKTAELELEELDQDQHRFLQVWQRLLVSAKNKDAEQIRLNEKKRRLDEELKIALKTNEEYKKGLEIEKEENEQHLVLYKKVRREKAILEMQIRREQKRIEDLQEQIDKSNAMIGMTEDDIKEVKRALRSKESKVSALEIEILNLNGSMLELEKKILEALNEQAMQDKSVQFMINKVDDLIKFLEEEEKQKAQKEMQLAQAELEVQKLKHEEAQMREYLKQQTEKVAHANKELKSTEQDLRKAQTELSVKQGKLDKLSVKLAKHTEKNGDRNFIETRIQDLEDDIKIVSAEAEKMQIIILRKEVALMDKNEKVEKFRAEIQMLQRSLENLQYKSKQQVDELEKLNVLKSVTNKSCECQALVLSSVDKEMAKMKAECQNLQKSNLLSFGNIEAAVKEEESKMQDLTGKLIALGDERKQLYECLRMLQTEQVELESNLSLANETKLSIERERGSQGEISAMKTEIHRMEVRLGQLKRAQEKLKLDLDKCVLRRDLMVDSNRVRSSRQSVTNTAWLKATRKYETLKYNNNQLKSKLDKYEGDKVSLKVIEKEINGLESELDKKKGEIKRIAEPLKAMEMQLYHMRLTKKENLEQLVHRQRIVRGLTDAKIGRYRTLCKTESSLMTEEEKQRVTHSNLISVIESLQPDFPQFGPQLHSTMATLKSIKVQYQNLSAAPSVLETDEASSVQ
;
A
#
# COMPACT_ATOMS: atom_id res chain seq x y z
N MET A 1 -39.86 -72.60 -3.60
CA MET A 1 -39.04 -73.82 -3.48
C MET A 1 -38.39 -74.07 -4.82
N SER A 2 -37.11 -74.46 -4.83
CA SER A 2 -36.28 -74.95 -5.96
C SER A 2 -36.29 -74.12 -7.27
N GLU A 3 -35.18 -73.60 -7.83
CA GLU A 3 -33.78 -74.08 -7.92
C GLU A 3 -33.58 -75.29 -8.86
N LYS A 4 -32.43 -75.29 -9.57
CA LYS A 4 -31.78 -76.39 -10.33
C LYS A 4 -32.22 -76.67 -11.79
N ASP A 5 -31.31 -76.98 -12.75
CA ASP A 5 -29.84 -76.73 -12.85
C ASP A 5 -29.23 -77.14 -14.23
N LEU A 6 -27.97 -76.72 -14.52
CA LEU A 6 -26.96 -77.37 -15.43
C LEU A 6 -27.26 -77.46 -16.98
N ILE A 7 -26.33 -77.62 -17.97
CA ILE A 7 -24.85 -77.74 -18.01
C ILE A 7 -24.21 -77.38 -19.41
N SER A 8 -22.96 -76.85 -19.41
CA SER A 8 -21.83 -76.92 -20.41
C SER A 8 -22.03 -76.54 -21.93
N SER A 9 -21.02 -76.42 -22.83
CA SER A 9 -19.54 -76.56 -22.80
C SER A 9 -18.77 -75.79 -23.93
N SER A 10 -17.57 -75.24 -23.63
CA SER A 10 -16.28 -75.17 -24.40
C SER A 10 -16.17 -74.96 -25.94
N ALA A 11 -15.07 -74.43 -26.56
CA ALA A 11 -13.89 -73.61 -26.17
C ALA A 11 -12.92 -73.38 -27.39
N VAL A 12 -11.84 -72.56 -27.23
CA VAL A 12 -10.54 -72.56 -27.99
C VAL A 12 -10.55 -72.10 -29.48
N SER A 13 -9.53 -71.44 -30.11
CA SER A 13 -8.38 -70.56 -29.74
C SER A 13 -7.69 -70.01 -31.02
N THR A 14 -6.75 -69.02 -30.89
CA THR A 14 -5.61 -68.70 -31.81
C THR A 14 -5.89 -68.25 -33.27
N SER A 15 -4.94 -67.74 -34.09
CA SER A 15 -4.04 -66.55 -33.98
C SER A 15 -3.12 -66.39 -35.23
N SER A 16 -2.96 -65.16 -35.74
CA SER A 16 -1.80 -64.64 -36.54
C SER A 16 -1.59 -64.97 -38.04
N SER A 17 -0.92 -64.00 -38.72
CA SER A 17 -0.06 -64.04 -39.94
C SER A 17 -0.60 -64.39 -41.36
N GLU A 18 -0.83 -63.32 -42.15
CA GLU A 18 -0.35 -62.94 -43.51
C GLU A 18 0.12 -63.98 -44.57
N GLY A 19 -0.19 -63.70 -45.86
CA GLY A 19 0.64 -64.09 -47.03
C GLY A 19 -0.04 -64.13 -48.42
N GLN A 20 0.67 -63.65 -49.47
CA GLN A 20 0.49 -63.89 -50.94
C GLN A 20 -0.75 -63.23 -51.63
N SER A 21 -0.78 -62.81 -52.92
CA SER A 21 0.16 -62.84 -54.09
C SER A 21 -0.16 -61.78 -55.19
N ASP A 22 0.85 -61.36 -56.00
CA ASP A 22 0.90 -60.92 -57.44
C ASP A 22 -0.17 -59.96 -58.09
N GLY A 23 0.08 -59.13 -59.13
CA GLY A 23 1.35 -58.73 -59.79
C GLY A 23 1.24 -58.00 -61.18
N SER A 24 1.70 -56.73 -61.27
CA SER A 24 2.20 -55.98 -62.47
C SER A 24 1.27 -55.24 -63.49
N LEU A 25 1.84 -54.16 -64.09
CA LEU A 25 1.36 -53.19 -65.11
C LEU A 25 0.27 -52.17 -64.66
N GLY A 26 0.47 -50.84 -64.62
CA GLY A 26 1.63 -49.93 -64.83
C GLY A 26 1.11 -48.49 -65.05
N SER A 27 1.75 -47.36 -64.70
CA SER A 27 3.08 -47.02 -64.15
C SER A 27 2.94 -45.72 -63.30
N GLY A 28 3.83 -45.36 -62.36
CA GLY A 28 5.06 -45.98 -61.85
C GLY A 28 5.81 -44.99 -60.94
N GLY A 29 6.62 -45.47 -60.00
CA GLY A 29 7.20 -44.70 -58.88
C GLY A 29 6.25 -44.65 -57.67
N ASP A 30 6.60 -45.02 -56.44
CA ASP A 30 7.81 -44.75 -55.62
C ASP A 30 7.84 -43.27 -55.13
N ILE A 31 8.17 -42.91 -53.88
CA ILE A 31 8.85 -43.67 -52.80
C ILE A 31 8.65 -43.00 -51.41
N LEU A 32 8.80 -43.75 -50.29
CA LEU A 32 9.03 -43.34 -48.86
C LEU A 32 8.03 -42.34 -48.22
N SER A 33 7.65 -42.36 -46.93
CA SER A 33 8.23 -42.79 -45.63
C SER A 33 9.17 -41.78 -44.92
N GLU A 34 9.37 -42.03 -43.62
CA GLU A 34 10.50 -41.58 -42.77
C GLU A 34 10.70 -40.10 -42.39
N LYS A 35 10.20 -39.80 -41.17
CA LYS A 35 11.03 -39.42 -39.98
C LYS A 35 12.54 -39.78 -40.07
N PRO A 36 13.44 -39.14 -39.29
CA PRO A 36 13.35 -37.87 -38.55
C PRO A 36 14.67 -37.04 -38.61
N SER A 37 14.87 -36.15 -37.62
CA SER A 37 16.16 -35.68 -37.05
C SER A 37 16.84 -34.44 -37.63
N SER A 38 17.62 -33.80 -36.75
CA SER A 38 18.63 -32.74 -36.96
C SER A 38 18.27 -31.50 -37.82
N SER A 39 18.01 -30.42 -37.10
CA SER A 39 18.57 -29.07 -37.34
C SER A 39 20.08 -29.08 -37.68
N PRO A 40 20.68 -28.01 -38.27
CA PRO A 40 20.19 -26.62 -38.33
C PRO A 40 20.46 -25.85 -39.66
N SER A 41 20.19 -24.55 -39.64
CA SER A 41 20.99 -23.48 -40.28
C SER A 41 21.00 -23.28 -41.81
N PHE A 42 20.93 -21.99 -42.17
CA PHE A 42 21.50 -21.33 -43.35
C PHE A 42 22.51 -22.14 -44.18
N GLY A 43 22.28 -22.19 -45.50
CA GLY A 43 23.29 -22.60 -46.50
C GLY A 43 22.86 -22.20 -47.92
N SER A 44 23.74 -21.49 -48.64
CA SER A 44 23.57 -21.17 -50.07
C SER A 44 24.44 -22.11 -50.91
N ALA A 45 23.95 -22.51 -52.08
CA ALA A 45 24.74 -23.04 -53.19
C ALA A 45 24.25 -22.34 -54.46
N ILE A 46 25.04 -21.58 -55.22
CA ILE A 46 26.35 -21.87 -55.85
C ILE A 46 26.21 -22.88 -56.99
N TYR A 47 26.48 -22.37 -58.21
CA TYR A 47 26.78 -23.14 -59.40
C TYR A 47 28.28 -23.04 -59.66
N ASN A 48 28.96 -24.18 -59.85
CA ASN A 48 30.24 -24.38 -60.55
C ASN A 48 31.51 -23.58 -60.12
N TYR A 49 32.74 -24.01 -60.45
CA TYR A 49 33.38 -25.35 -60.52
C TYR A 49 34.87 -25.07 -60.82
N GLU A 50 35.82 -25.69 -60.11
CA GLU A 50 37.28 -25.73 -60.43
C GLU A 50 38.06 -24.37 -60.52
N ALA A 51 39.38 -24.28 -60.30
CA ALA A 51 40.35 -25.16 -59.63
C ALA A 51 41.64 -24.41 -59.21
N LEU A 52 42.41 -25.01 -58.29
CA LEU A 52 43.88 -24.88 -58.08
C LEU A 52 44.54 -23.50 -57.73
N GLN A 53 44.90 -23.40 -56.45
CA GLN A 53 46.22 -22.99 -55.90
C GLN A 53 46.80 -21.56 -56.13
N THR A 54 46.95 -20.87 -54.98
CA THR A 54 48.05 -19.94 -54.56
C THR A 54 48.38 -18.69 -55.38
N PRO A 55 48.30 -17.51 -54.70
CA PRO A 55 49.24 -16.40 -54.89
C PRO A 55 49.92 -15.97 -53.59
N ALA A 56 51.03 -15.22 -53.70
CA ALA A 56 51.63 -14.46 -52.61
C ALA A 56 52.21 -13.12 -53.13
N GLU A 57 51.75 -12.02 -52.51
CA GLU A 57 52.36 -10.68 -52.38
C GLU A 57 52.74 -9.82 -53.62
N GLU A 58 52.78 -8.50 -53.35
CA GLU A 58 53.28 -7.36 -54.15
C GLU A 58 52.60 -7.01 -55.51
N GLY A 59 52.67 -5.72 -55.91
CA GLY A 59 52.32 -5.26 -57.27
C GLY A 59 51.61 -3.90 -57.40
N VAL A 60 52.36 -2.78 -57.32
CA VAL A 60 51.83 -1.41 -57.56
C VAL A 60 51.85 -1.03 -59.05
N ARG A 61 50.73 -0.53 -59.60
CA ARG A 61 50.60 0.57 -60.61
C ARG A 61 49.10 0.80 -60.92
N TYR A 62 48.53 2.01 -61.06
CA TYR A 62 48.86 3.23 -61.85
C TYR A 62 48.56 3.10 -63.36
N GLU A 63 48.00 4.20 -63.92
CA GLU A 63 47.96 4.55 -65.35
C GLU A 63 46.99 3.69 -66.23
N ASP A 64 46.29 4.19 -67.27
CA ASP A 64 46.26 5.55 -67.83
C ASP A 64 45.03 5.84 -68.75
N PHE A 65 44.74 7.14 -68.96
CA PHE A 65 44.28 7.86 -70.20
C PHE A 65 43.06 7.34 -71.03
N ASP A 66 42.36 8.13 -71.87
CA ASP A 66 42.15 9.58 -72.10
C ASP A 66 41.00 9.74 -73.15
N GLU A 67 40.79 10.95 -73.67
CA GLU A 67 39.83 11.38 -74.71
C GLU A 67 38.35 11.45 -74.26
N GLY A 68 37.57 12.45 -74.67
CA GLY A 68 37.92 13.62 -75.47
C GLY A 68 36.77 14.63 -75.53
N ALA A 69 37.08 15.92 -75.70
CA ALA A 69 36.07 16.97 -75.71
C ALA A 69 35.48 17.19 -77.11
N GLU A 70 34.40 16.47 -77.45
CA GLU A 70 33.56 16.82 -78.59
C GLU A 70 32.40 17.74 -78.18
N TYR A 71 32.26 18.85 -78.90
CA TYR A 71 31.01 19.59 -79.00
C TYR A 71 30.15 18.89 -80.06
N PRO A 72 29.00 18.28 -79.73
CA PRO A 72 27.93 18.17 -80.72
C PRO A 72 27.54 19.59 -81.11
N GLN A 73 27.40 19.87 -82.41
CA GLN A 73 26.93 21.17 -82.85
C GLN A 73 25.60 21.48 -82.15
N GLY A 74 25.48 22.70 -81.60
CA GLY A 74 24.15 23.29 -81.52
C GLY A 74 23.73 23.53 -82.95
N ASP A 75 22.86 22.67 -83.48
CA ASP A 75 22.45 22.69 -84.88
C ASP A 75 22.09 24.11 -85.32
N ASP A 76 22.41 24.45 -86.58
CA ASP A 76 21.85 25.60 -87.27
C ASP A 76 20.37 25.33 -87.61
N ASP A 77 19.60 24.98 -86.59
CA ASP A 77 18.16 24.99 -86.54
C ASP A 77 17.76 26.48 -86.57
N VAL A 78 17.83 27.03 -87.78
CA VAL A 78 17.44 28.39 -88.14
C VAL A 78 16.02 28.56 -87.63
N LEU A 79 15.90 29.21 -86.46
CA LEU A 79 14.66 29.23 -85.71
C LEU A 79 13.69 30.22 -86.39
N VAL A 80 13.08 29.74 -87.48
CA VAL A 80 12.19 30.49 -88.36
C VAL A 80 11.03 30.98 -87.51
N LEU A 81 11.07 32.28 -87.20
CA LEU A 81 10.05 32.98 -86.43
C LEU A 81 8.66 32.64 -86.99
N ALA A 82 7.75 32.25 -86.10
CA ALA A 82 6.50 31.62 -86.50
C ALA A 82 5.60 32.51 -87.39
N PRO A 83 4.79 31.93 -88.31
CA PRO A 83 3.91 32.62 -89.26
C PRO A 83 2.97 33.73 -88.74
N GLU A 84 2.82 33.91 -87.43
CA GLU A 84 1.97 34.95 -86.82
C GLU A 84 2.70 35.77 -85.73
N HIS A 85 4.00 35.52 -85.51
CA HIS A 85 4.80 36.17 -84.48
C HIS A 85 4.85 37.69 -84.70
N PRO A 86 4.60 38.54 -83.68
CA PRO A 86 4.37 39.99 -83.85
C PRO A 86 5.47 40.73 -84.62
N LEU A 87 6.74 40.32 -84.48
CA LEU A 87 7.86 40.94 -85.19
C LEU A 87 7.96 40.54 -86.66
N LEU A 88 7.42 39.36 -87.02
CA LEU A 88 7.15 39.01 -88.41
C LEU A 88 5.69 39.30 -88.80
N LYS A 89 4.83 39.91 -87.98
CA LYS A 89 3.44 40.18 -88.37
C LYS A 89 3.33 41.17 -89.52
N ASN A 90 4.34 42.04 -89.71
CA ASN A 90 4.49 42.85 -90.92
C ASN A 90 4.88 41.97 -92.13
N PHE A 91 5.87 41.09 -91.94
CA PHE A 91 6.37 40.11 -92.93
C PHE A 91 5.32 39.05 -93.32
N HIS A 92 4.41 38.69 -92.41
CA HIS A 92 3.32 37.74 -92.59
C HIS A 92 1.98 38.42 -92.87
N HIS A 93 1.83 39.73 -92.70
CA HIS A 93 0.82 40.45 -93.47
C HIS A 93 1.21 40.48 -94.95
N ALA A 94 2.51 40.58 -95.26
CA ALA A 94 3.01 40.39 -96.62
C ALA A 94 2.93 38.93 -97.12
N ILE A 95 3.15 37.92 -96.27
CA ILE A 95 3.20 36.49 -96.67
C ILE A 95 1.89 35.69 -96.43
N ALA A 96 1.06 35.96 -95.43
CA ALA A 96 -0.24 35.28 -95.29
C ALA A 96 -1.24 35.73 -96.37
N LYS A 97 -1.07 36.96 -96.88
CA LYS A 97 -1.69 37.46 -98.13
C LYS A 97 -1.25 36.66 -99.38
N LEU A 98 -0.19 35.85 -99.26
CA LEU A 98 0.26 34.84 -100.21
C LEU A 98 -0.33 33.44 -99.88
N LEU A 99 -0.27 33.03 -98.60
CA LEU A 99 -0.50 31.65 -98.13
C LEU A 99 -1.94 31.24 -97.82
N ALA A 100 -2.89 32.15 -97.60
CA ALA A 100 -4.26 31.79 -97.20
C ALA A 100 -4.99 30.83 -98.16
N LYS A 101 -4.45 30.65 -99.37
CA LYS A 101 -4.90 29.78 -100.47
C LYS A 101 -4.67 28.26 -100.26
N GLN A 102 -4.44 27.76 -99.03
CA GLN A 102 -3.84 26.42 -98.81
C GLN A 102 -4.44 25.52 -97.70
N LYS A 103 -5.42 25.96 -96.89
CA LYS A 103 -5.79 25.26 -95.62
C LYS A 103 -6.83 24.13 -95.75
N GLU A 104 -7.52 24.01 -96.87
CA GLU A 104 -8.87 23.41 -96.94
C GLU A 104 -8.93 21.87 -96.79
N GLN A 105 -7.83 21.17 -97.05
CA GLN A 105 -7.80 19.71 -97.27
C GLN A 105 -7.96 18.79 -96.04
N LEU A 106 -7.64 19.23 -94.81
CA LEU A 106 -7.31 18.30 -93.70
C LEU A 106 -8.49 17.84 -92.80
N ALA A 107 -9.73 18.25 -93.04
CA ALA A 107 -10.84 18.02 -92.09
C ALA A 107 -11.46 16.60 -92.09
N ILE A 108 -10.81 15.62 -92.74
CA ILE A 108 -11.44 14.34 -93.14
C ILE A 108 -11.20 13.22 -92.12
N ASP A 109 -9.98 13.10 -91.58
CA ASP A 109 -9.45 11.83 -91.05
C ASP A 109 -9.91 11.49 -89.62
N ILE A 110 -10.38 12.48 -88.85
CA ILE A 110 -10.68 12.36 -87.40
C ILE A 110 -11.74 11.28 -87.06
N LYS A 111 -12.57 10.88 -88.04
CA LYS A 111 -13.75 10.03 -87.80
C LYS A 111 -13.41 8.59 -87.39
N GLU A 112 -12.29 8.03 -87.87
CA GLU A 112 -12.04 6.59 -87.82
C GLU A 112 -11.79 6.03 -86.40
N LEU A 113 -11.05 6.77 -85.57
CA LEU A 113 -10.60 6.30 -84.24
C LEU A 113 -11.73 6.08 -83.23
N SER A 114 -12.89 6.70 -83.44
CA SER A 114 -14.08 6.59 -82.58
C SER A 114 -14.63 5.16 -82.43
N THR A 115 -14.21 4.24 -83.31
CA THR A 115 -14.75 2.88 -83.43
C THR A 115 -14.20 1.89 -82.41
N LYS A 116 -12.91 1.98 -82.05
CA LYS A 116 -12.18 0.92 -81.31
C LYS A 116 -12.65 0.72 -79.87
N VAL A 117 -13.14 1.77 -79.20
CA VAL A 117 -13.53 1.76 -77.78
C VAL A 117 -14.72 0.83 -77.47
N LYS A 118 -15.52 0.45 -78.48
CA LYS A 118 -16.73 -0.39 -78.26
C LYS A 118 -16.45 -1.88 -77.99
N ALA A 119 -15.23 -2.37 -78.24
CA ALA A 119 -14.92 -3.79 -78.13
C ALA A 119 -14.82 -4.29 -76.67
N GLN A 120 -14.00 -3.64 -75.85
CA GLN A 120 -13.60 -4.12 -74.52
C GLN A 120 -14.73 -4.26 -73.49
N ARG A 121 -15.92 -3.70 -73.73
CA ARG A 121 -17.04 -3.84 -72.79
C ARG A 121 -17.62 -5.25 -72.74
N ARG A 122 -17.52 -6.03 -73.83
CA ARG A 122 -18.13 -7.37 -73.92
C ARG A 122 -17.43 -8.41 -73.04
N GLU A 123 -16.11 -8.30 -72.90
CA GLU A 123 -15.29 -9.23 -72.12
C GLU A 123 -15.60 -9.20 -70.61
N SER A 124 -16.32 -8.16 -70.14
CA SER A 124 -16.74 -8.05 -68.74
C SER A 124 -18.02 -8.81 -68.41
N ASP A 125 -18.88 -9.10 -69.39
CA ASP A 125 -20.18 -9.74 -69.14
C ASP A 125 -20.01 -11.27 -68.98
N ASP A 126 -19.13 -11.88 -69.79
CA ASP A 126 -18.74 -13.31 -69.76
C ASP A 126 -18.10 -13.76 -68.43
N ALA A 127 -17.75 -12.82 -67.54
CA ALA A 127 -17.22 -13.10 -66.21
C ALA A 127 -18.35 -13.29 -65.17
N ALA A 128 -19.48 -12.60 -65.32
CA ALA A 128 -20.58 -12.64 -64.37
C ALA A 128 -21.34 -13.98 -64.42
N GLU A 129 -21.51 -14.54 -65.62
CA GLU A 129 -22.26 -15.78 -65.85
C GLU A 129 -21.65 -16.99 -65.11
N LYS A 130 -20.32 -17.00 -64.93
CA LYS A 130 -19.57 -18.06 -64.23
C LYS A 130 -19.83 -18.10 -62.72
N LEU A 131 -20.14 -16.95 -62.09
CA LEU A 131 -20.48 -16.89 -60.67
C LEU A 131 -21.87 -17.49 -60.37
N TYR A 132 -22.81 -17.36 -61.31
CA TYR A 132 -24.15 -17.92 -61.18
C TYR A 132 -24.14 -19.47 -61.11
N VAL A 133 -23.26 -20.11 -61.88
CA VAL A 133 -23.07 -21.57 -61.88
C VAL A 133 -22.57 -22.09 -60.52
N CYS A 134 -21.71 -21.34 -59.82
CA CYS A 134 -21.26 -21.70 -58.48
C CYS A 134 -22.42 -21.70 -57.46
N GLN A 135 -23.35 -20.75 -57.55
CA GLN A 135 -24.53 -20.70 -56.68
C GLN A 135 -25.45 -21.93 -56.87
N GLN A 136 -25.58 -22.42 -58.11
CA GLN A 136 -26.37 -23.61 -58.43
C GLN A 136 -25.80 -24.90 -57.78
N ASN A 137 -24.47 -25.00 -57.68
CA ASN A 137 -23.81 -26.16 -57.07
C ASN A 137 -24.00 -26.23 -55.54
N VAL A 138 -24.13 -25.09 -54.84
CA VAL A 138 -24.44 -25.07 -53.39
C VAL A 138 -25.85 -25.60 -53.12
N ASN A 139 -26.85 -25.16 -53.91
CA ASN A 139 -28.22 -25.66 -53.78
C ASN A 139 -28.31 -27.18 -54.04
N ARG A 140 -27.48 -27.71 -54.94
CA ARG A 140 -27.36 -29.16 -55.20
C ARG A 140 -26.81 -29.94 -53.99
N GLN A 141 -25.98 -29.33 -53.14
CA GLN A 141 -25.47 -29.97 -51.92
C GLN A 141 -26.52 -30.00 -50.81
N HIS A 142 -27.36 -28.97 -50.67
CA HIS A 142 -28.49 -28.99 -49.73
C HIS A 142 -29.48 -30.12 -50.03
N ALA A 143 -29.89 -30.28 -51.30
CA ALA A 143 -30.76 -31.39 -51.70
C ALA A 143 -30.17 -32.79 -51.41
N GLN A 144 -28.83 -32.93 -51.35
CA GLN A 144 -28.17 -34.18 -50.95
C GLN A 144 -28.14 -34.42 -49.42
N LEU A 145 -28.36 -33.38 -48.61
CA LEU A 145 -28.57 -33.52 -47.17
C LEU A 145 -30.02 -33.89 -46.86
N ASP A 146 -30.99 -33.30 -47.57
CA ASP A 146 -32.42 -33.62 -47.41
C ASP A 146 -32.70 -35.10 -47.74
N ILE A 147 -32.14 -35.61 -48.84
CA ILE A 147 -32.19 -37.04 -49.18
C ILE A 147 -31.58 -37.91 -48.05
N LYS A 148 -30.56 -37.43 -47.33
CA LYS A 148 -29.97 -38.17 -46.21
C LYS A 148 -30.81 -38.11 -44.93
N THR A 149 -31.60 -37.05 -44.71
CA THR A 149 -32.55 -37.02 -43.58
C THR A 149 -33.79 -37.87 -43.87
N GLU A 150 -34.30 -37.91 -45.11
CA GLU A 150 -35.33 -38.87 -45.54
C GLU A 150 -34.87 -40.33 -45.35
N ASN A 151 -33.64 -40.66 -45.77
CA ASN A 151 -33.07 -42.00 -45.54
C ASN A 151 -32.89 -42.32 -44.05
N ALA A 152 -32.69 -41.34 -43.17
CA ALA A 152 -32.66 -41.55 -41.73
C ALA A 152 -34.07 -41.81 -41.16
N ALA A 153 -35.10 -41.11 -41.67
CA ALA A 153 -36.50 -41.36 -41.30
C ALA A 153 -36.97 -42.75 -41.73
N ALA A 154 -36.70 -43.15 -42.98
CA ALA A 154 -37.05 -44.48 -43.49
C ALA A 154 -36.39 -45.62 -42.68
N ASN A 155 -35.14 -45.44 -42.22
CA ASN A 155 -34.48 -46.39 -41.31
C ASN A 155 -35.12 -46.45 -39.91
N SER A 156 -35.87 -45.41 -39.50
CA SER A 156 -36.67 -45.42 -38.27
C SER A 156 -38.00 -46.16 -38.47
N GLU A 157 -38.66 -45.96 -39.61
CA GLU A 157 -39.91 -46.66 -39.96
C GLU A 157 -39.67 -48.18 -40.11
N ILE A 158 -38.60 -48.59 -40.80
CA ILE A 158 -38.20 -50.00 -40.92
C ILE A 158 -37.92 -50.63 -39.53
N ARG A 159 -37.39 -49.87 -38.57
CA ARG A 159 -37.23 -50.34 -37.18
C ARG A 159 -38.57 -50.54 -36.48
N GLU A 160 -39.52 -49.61 -36.64
CA GLU A 160 -40.87 -49.79 -36.10
C GLU A 160 -41.61 -50.97 -36.72
N GLU A 161 -41.44 -51.25 -38.01
CA GLU A 161 -42.05 -52.40 -38.68
C GLU A 161 -41.48 -53.73 -38.17
N LEU A 162 -40.16 -53.83 -37.99
CA LEU A 162 -39.53 -54.97 -37.35
C LEU A 162 -39.99 -55.15 -35.88
N GLU A 163 -40.23 -54.05 -35.17
CA GLU A 163 -40.85 -54.06 -33.84
C GLU A 163 -42.35 -54.43 -33.84
N LYS A 164 -43.05 -54.36 -34.97
CA LYS A 164 -44.45 -54.82 -35.10
C LYS A 164 -44.48 -56.32 -35.43
N CYS A 165 -43.70 -56.76 -36.42
CA CYS A 165 -43.56 -58.18 -36.79
C CYS A 165 -43.08 -59.08 -35.62
N THR A 166 -42.20 -58.58 -34.76
CA THR A 166 -41.74 -59.32 -33.57
C THR A 166 -42.81 -59.46 -32.48
N LYS A 167 -43.81 -58.57 -32.44
CA LYS A 167 -44.98 -58.69 -31.53
C LYS A 167 -45.99 -59.69 -32.10
N GLU A 168 -46.25 -59.67 -33.41
CA GLU A 168 -47.15 -60.63 -34.07
C GLU A 168 -46.66 -62.09 -33.98
N LEU A 169 -45.34 -62.32 -34.02
CA LEU A 169 -44.73 -63.63 -33.79
C LEU A 169 -44.98 -64.16 -32.36
N ALA A 170 -45.07 -63.28 -31.36
CA ALA A 170 -45.32 -63.67 -29.97
C ALA A 170 -46.77 -64.14 -29.75
N ASP A 171 -47.75 -63.45 -30.35
CA ASP A 171 -49.17 -63.85 -30.24
C ASP A 171 -49.47 -65.14 -31.03
N ASN A 172 -48.82 -65.37 -32.18
CA ASN A 172 -48.96 -66.65 -32.91
C ASN A 172 -48.53 -67.87 -32.07
N HIS A 173 -47.45 -67.77 -31.28
CA HIS A 173 -47.05 -68.82 -30.34
C HIS A 173 -48.07 -69.04 -29.21
N ARG A 174 -48.83 -68.00 -28.83
CA ARG A 174 -49.85 -68.04 -27.78
C ARG A 174 -51.12 -68.78 -28.19
N ASP A 175 -51.41 -68.87 -29.49
CA ASP A 175 -52.57 -69.63 -29.99
C ASP A 175 -52.24 -71.09 -30.32
N GLN A 176 -51.03 -71.38 -30.81
CA GLN A 176 -50.58 -72.77 -31.03
C GLN A 176 -50.62 -73.61 -29.74
N THR A 177 -50.31 -73.02 -28.59
CA THR A 177 -50.34 -73.71 -27.28
C THR A 177 -51.74 -74.07 -26.82
N LYS A 178 -52.80 -73.38 -27.29
CA LYS A 178 -54.20 -73.71 -26.98
C LYS A 178 -54.68 -74.96 -27.73
N ALA A 179 -54.21 -75.15 -28.97
CA ALA A 179 -54.65 -76.26 -29.82
C ALA A 179 -54.24 -77.65 -29.29
N LEU A 180 -53.03 -77.77 -28.73
CA LEU A 180 -52.52 -79.04 -28.18
C LEU A 180 -53.38 -79.61 -27.03
N HIS A 181 -53.99 -78.73 -26.22
CA HIS A 181 -54.77 -79.16 -25.06
C HIS A 181 -56.12 -79.84 -25.44
N ALA A 182 -56.61 -79.63 -26.66
CA ALA A 182 -57.85 -80.27 -27.14
C ALA A 182 -57.64 -81.77 -27.47
N ALA A 183 -56.46 -82.14 -27.97
CA ALA A 183 -56.20 -83.50 -28.47
C ALA A 183 -56.21 -84.56 -27.34
N GLN A 184 -55.67 -84.22 -26.16
CA GLN A 184 -55.49 -85.16 -25.04
C GLN A 184 -56.80 -85.70 -24.42
N ILE A 185 -57.95 -85.11 -24.76
CA ILE A 185 -59.25 -85.51 -24.20
C ILE A 185 -59.87 -86.68 -25.00
N PHE A 186 -59.46 -86.89 -26.25
CA PHE A 186 -60.10 -87.85 -27.16
C PHE A 186 -59.73 -89.33 -26.84
N GLU A 187 -58.45 -89.58 -26.54
CA GLU A 187 -57.90 -90.95 -26.43
C GLU A 187 -58.41 -91.74 -25.22
N LYS A 188 -58.71 -91.07 -24.10
CA LYS A 188 -59.16 -91.72 -22.84
C LYS A 188 -60.44 -92.53 -22.95
N ASN A 189 -61.27 -92.29 -23.98
CA ASN A 189 -62.65 -92.75 -24.04
C ASN A 189 -62.87 -94.00 -24.91
N LEU A 190 -61.81 -94.72 -25.31
CA LEU A 190 -61.90 -96.00 -26.04
C LEU A 190 -61.27 -97.15 -25.25
N TRP A 191 -61.82 -97.52 -24.08
CA TRP A 191 -63.03 -98.36 -23.96
C TRP A 191 -62.84 -99.84 -24.39
N ILE A 192 -61.64 -100.24 -24.85
CA ILE A 192 -61.28 -101.68 -24.96
C ILE A 192 -61.13 -102.34 -23.56
N LEU A 193 -61.32 -101.52 -22.50
CA LEU A 193 -62.01 -101.80 -21.23
C LEU A 193 -63.36 -102.55 -21.42
N LEU A 194 -63.31 -103.76 -21.98
CA LEU A 194 -64.42 -104.72 -22.04
C LEU A 194 -63.93 -106.12 -22.40
N GLY A 195 -63.10 -106.22 -23.46
CA GLY A 195 -62.78 -107.49 -24.12
C GLY A 195 -61.94 -108.47 -23.29
N GLU A 196 -60.85 -108.00 -22.66
CA GLU A 196 -59.96 -108.88 -21.89
C GLU A 196 -60.61 -109.50 -20.65
N LYS A 197 -61.71 -108.94 -20.15
CA LYS A 197 -62.26 -109.30 -18.84
C LYS A 197 -62.98 -110.65 -18.87
N THR A 198 -63.84 -110.85 -19.87
CA THR A 198 -64.75 -112.00 -19.97
C THR A 198 -64.06 -113.34 -20.22
N MET A 199 -62.90 -113.36 -20.88
CA MET A 199 -62.18 -114.60 -21.16
C MET A 199 -61.39 -115.14 -19.95
N LYS A 200 -61.09 -114.28 -18.96
CA LYS A 200 -60.38 -114.66 -17.74
C LYS A 200 -61.29 -115.45 -16.79
N ASP A 201 -62.59 -115.16 -16.79
CA ASP A 201 -63.59 -115.78 -15.90
C ASP A 201 -63.84 -117.28 -16.21
N ASN A 202 -63.87 -117.67 -17.49
CA ASN A 202 -64.21 -119.05 -17.88
C ASN A 202 -63.14 -120.10 -17.56
N LEU A 203 -61.87 -119.69 -17.43
CA LEU A 203 -60.79 -120.59 -17.00
C LEU A 203 -60.77 -120.78 -15.48
N ALA A 204 -61.21 -119.78 -14.71
CA ALA A 204 -61.26 -119.85 -13.25
C ALA A 204 -62.17 -121.00 -12.78
N ARG A 205 -63.36 -121.15 -13.39
CA ARG A 205 -64.37 -122.14 -12.96
C ARG A 205 -63.91 -123.60 -13.02
N LYS A 206 -62.91 -123.93 -13.84
CA LYS A 206 -62.30 -125.28 -13.91
C LYS A 206 -61.13 -125.47 -12.94
N ALA A 207 -60.58 -124.40 -12.38
CA ALA A 207 -59.65 -124.52 -11.26
C ALA A 207 -60.41 -124.87 -9.96
N GLU A 208 -61.61 -124.30 -9.76
CA GLU A 208 -62.41 -124.45 -8.53
C GLU A 208 -62.67 -125.92 -8.16
N GLU A 209 -63.21 -126.74 -9.07
CA GLU A 209 -63.49 -128.17 -8.85
C GLU A 209 -62.20 -128.97 -8.47
N ALA A 210 -61.05 -128.58 -9.03
CA ALA A 210 -59.75 -129.15 -8.66
C ALA A 210 -59.17 -128.58 -7.34
N THR A 211 -59.67 -127.43 -6.86
CA THR A 211 -59.37 -126.96 -5.50
C THR A 211 -60.17 -127.71 -4.44
N GLU A 212 -61.41 -128.14 -4.67
CA GLU A 212 -62.23 -128.79 -3.63
C GLU A 212 -61.66 -130.13 -3.15
N SER A 213 -61.17 -130.96 -4.06
CA SER A 213 -60.47 -132.22 -3.70
C SER A 213 -59.15 -131.94 -2.96
N LYS A 214 -58.41 -130.90 -3.36
CA LYS A 214 -57.28 -130.36 -2.58
C LYS A 214 -57.72 -129.83 -1.22
N ILE A 215 -58.87 -129.17 -1.09
CA ILE A 215 -59.36 -128.53 0.13
C ILE A 215 -59.55 -129.54 1.27
N THR A 216 -59.95 -130.78 1.00
CA THR A 216 -60.11 -131.79 2.07
C THR A 216 -58.77 -132.37 2.57
N MET A 217 -57.79 -132.58 1.68
CA MET A 217 -56.41 -132.93 2.08
C MET A 217 -55.72 -131.73 2.76
N MET A 218 -55.96 -130.53 2.23
CA MET A 218 -55.57 -129.27 2.86
C MET A 218 -56.23 -129.11 4.22
N GLN A 219 -57.48 -129.52 4.46
CA GLN A 219 -58.12 -129.37 5.78
C GLN A 219 -57.27 -130.03 6.86
N ARG A 220 -56.91 -131.31 6.71
CA ARG A 220 -56.02 -132.01 7.66
C ARG A 220 -54.59 -131.45 7.70
N GLN A 221 -54.04 -131.04 6.56
CA GLN A 221 -52.76 -130.33 6.53
C GLN A 221 -52.84 -128.96 7.22
N THR A 222 -53.99 -128.28 7.18
CA THR A 222 -54.25 -126.98 7.83
C THR A 222 -54.68 -127.12 9.27
N GLU A 223 -55.15 -128.27 9.74
CA GLU A 223 -55.32 -128.54 11.17
C GLU A 223 -53.95 -128.70 11.83
N LYS A 224 -53.07 -129.53 11.25
CA LYS A 224 -51.68 -129.63 11.72
C LYS A 224 -50.94 -128.31 11.55
N ALA A 225 -51.00 -127.70 10.36
CA ALA A 225 -50.42 -126.39 10.13
C ALA A 225 -51.14 -125.26 10.88
N GLN A 226 -52.32 -125.44 11.48
CA GLN A 226 -52.90 -124.49 12.44
C GLN A 226 -52.27 -124.63 13.81
N VAL A 227 -51.88 -125.83 14.24
CA VAL A 227 -51.08 -126.01 15.46
C VAL A 227 -49.68 -125.45 15.25
N ASP A 228 -49.01 -125.82 14.15
CA ASP A 228 -47.68 -125.31 13.82
C ASP A 228 -47.71 -123.79 13.58
N LYS A 229 -48.76 -123.25 12.92
CA LYS A 229 -48.99 -121.79 12.79
C LYS A 229 -49.35 -121.11 14.11
N LYS A 230 -50.01 -121.77 15.07
CA LYS A 230 -50.21 -121.21 16.42
C LYS A 230 -48.88 -121.08 17.15
N MET A 231 -48.05 -122.13 17.13
CA MET A 231 -46.69 -122.08 17.69
C MET A 231 -45.84 -120.98 17.02
N LEU A 232 -45.83 -120.92 15.69
CA LEU A 232 -45.13 -119.88 14.93
C LEU A 232 -45.74 -118.47 15.12
N ILE A 233 -47.03 -118.35 15.45
CA ILE A 233 -47.67 -117.08 15.85
C ILE A 233 -47.28 -116.70 17.27
N GLU A 234 -47.16 -117.64 18.21
CA GLU A 234 -46.66 -117.38 19.57
C GLU A 234 -45.18 -116.97 19.56
N GLU A 235 -44.36 -117.61 18.71
CA GLU A 235 -42.97 -117.21 18.49
C GLU A 235 -42.87 -115.89 17.72
N LYS A 236 -43.72 -115.66 16.71
CA LYS A 236 -43.80 -114.36 16.04
C LYS A 236 -44.22 -113.27 17.00
N ARG A 237 -45.26 -113.45 17.82
CA ARG A 237 -45.66 -112.50 18.88
C ARG A 237 -44.50 -112.14 19.79
N LYS A 238 -43.68 -113.11 20.22
CA LYS A 238 -42.47 -112.84 21.03
C LYS A 238 -41.39 -112.09 20.26
N GLN A 239 -41.17 -112.43 18.99
CA GLN A 239 -40.24 -111.69 18.11
C GLN A 239 -40.74 -110.27 17.84
N ASP A 240 -42.03 -110.09 17.59
CA ASP A 240 -42.68 -108.82 17.25
C ASP A 240 -42.79 -107.93 18.49
N GLU A 241 -42.98 -108.48 19.69
CA GLU A 241 -42.89 -107.78 20.97
C GLU A 241 -41.45 -107.33 21.27
N PHE A 242 -40.44 -108.16 20.94
CA PHE A 242 -39.03 -107.79 21.05
C PHE A 242 -38.62 -106.74 20.00
N VAL A 243 -39.07 -106.88 18.76
CA VAL A 243 -38.89 -105.90 17.68
C VAL A 243 -39.63 -104.60 18.00
N TYR A 244 -40.82 -104.66 18.61
CA TYR A 244 -41.53 -103.48 19.09
C TYR A 244 -40.76 -102.79 20.22
N ARG A 245 -40.24 -103.54 21.20
CA ARG A 245 -39.35 -102.97 22.25
C ARG A 245 -38.09 -102.33 21.67
N LEU A 246 -37.42 -102.97 20.71
CA LEU A 246 -36.28 -102.38 19.99
C LEU A 246 -36.68 -101.17 19.15
N THR A 247 -37.84 -101.19 18.49
CA THR A 247 -38.35 -100.07 17.68
C THR A 247 -38.72 -98.88 18.55
N CYS A 248 -39.31 -99.12 19.73
CA CYS A 248 -39.54 -98.09 20.74
C CYS A 248 -38.20 -97.50 21.21
N GLN A 249 -37.24 -98.32 21.62
CA GLN A 249 -35.90 -97.87 22.02
C GLN A 249 -35.18 -97.09 20.90
N VAL A 250 -35.29 -97.51 19.65
CA VAL A 250 -34.76 -96.78 18.49
C VAL A 250 -35.50 -95.46 18.29
N SER A 251 -36.83 -95.41 18.44
CA SER A 251 -37.60 -94.17 18.34
C SER A 251 -37.33 -93.20 19.50
N ASP A 252 -37.09 -93.71 20.71
CA ASP A 252 -36.69 -92.93 21.88
C ASP A 252 -35.28 -92.36 21.69
N LEU A 253 -34.34 -93.18 21.23
CA LEU A 253 -32.98 -92.74 20.90
C LEU A 253 -32.97 -91.76 19.72
N GLN A 254 -33.82 -91.95 18.71
CA GLN A 254 -34.01 -90.99 17.61
C GLN A 254 -34.64 -89.69 18.10
N ALA A 255 -35.59 -89.72 19.04
CA ALA A 255 -36.18 -88.53 19.66
C ALA A 255 -35.17 -87.80 20.57
N VAL A 256 -34.29 -88.52 21.26
CA VAL A 256 -33.17 -87.95 22.03
C VAL A 256 -32.13 -87.35 21.09
N LEU A 257 -31.73 -88.04 20.02
CA LEU A 257 -30.84 -87.50 19.00
C LEU A 257 -31.43 -86.28 18.29
N ALA A 258 -32.73 -86.26 18.00
CA ALA A 258 -33.41 -85.10 17.43
C ALA A 258 -33.42 -83.91 18.42
N LYS A 259 -33.63 -84.15 19.71
CA LYS A 259 -33.52 -83.12 20.76
C LYS A 259 -32.08 -82.59 20.88
N LEU A 260 -31.08 -83.49 20.89
CA LEU A 260 -29.67 -83.11 20.94
C LEU A 260 -29.23 -82.34 19.69
N ASN A 261 -29.62 -82.79 18.49
CA ASN A 261 -29.33 -82.08 17.24
C ASN A 261 -30.05 -80.72 17.18
N HIS A 262 -31.26 -80.61 17.74
CA HIS A 262 -31.94 -79.31 17.87
C HIS A 262 -31.24 -78.38 18.88
N GLN A 263 -30.71 -78.93 19.99
CA GLN A 263 -29.90 -78.19 20.96
C GLN A 263 -28.55 -77.77 20.36
N ILE A 264 -27.90 -78.61 19.57
CA ILE A 264 -26.67 -78.29 18.82
C ILE A 264 -26.97 -77.18 17.82
N ALA A 265 -27.99 -77.32 16.97
CA ALA A 265 -28.37 -76.28 16.00
C ALA A 265 -28.86 -74.97 16.65
N ALA A 266 -29.36 -75.01 17.89
CA ALA A 266 -29.64 -73.81 18.69
C ALA A 266 -28.34 -73.19 19.23
N LYS A 267 -27.40 -74.00 19.73
CA LYS A 267 -26.10 -73.54 20.23
C LYS A 267 -25.18 -73.03 19.13
N GLU A 268 -25.21 -73.61 17.93
CA GLU A 268 -24.53 -73.07 16.73
C GLU A 268 -25.11 -71.71 16.31
N LYS A 269 -26.44 -71.51 16.46
CA LYS A 269 -27.08 -70.21 16.23
C LYS A 269 -26.68 -69.18 17.29
N GLU A 270 -26.69 -69.55 18.58
CA GLU A 270 -26.17 -68.71 19.65
C GLU A 270 -24.68 -68.39 19.42
N GLU A 271 -23.86 -69.36 19.01
CA GLU A 271 -22.43 -69.17 18.73
C GLU A 271 -22.20 -68.26 17.52
N THR A 272 -22.99 -68.38 16.45
CA THR A 272 -22.90 -67.47 15.29
C THR A 272 -23.38 -66.06 15.64
N GLN A 273 -24.41 -65.91 16.48
CA GLN A 273 -24.85 -64.61 17.00
C GLN A 273 -23.80 -63.98 17.94
N LEU A 274 -23.19 -64.77 18.82
CA LEU A 274 -22.07 -64.33 19.68
C LEU A 274 -20.84 -63.97 18.86
N LYS A 275 -20.50 -64.74 17.82
CA LYS A 275 -19.42 -64.40 16.86
C LYS A 275 -19.72 -63.14 16.05
N GLN A 276 -20.99 -62.86 15.74
CA GLN A 276 -21.39 -61.60 15.13
C GLN A 276 -21.29 -60.43 16.12
N ALA A 277 -21.75 -60.60 17.36
CA ALA A 277 -21.66 -59.59 18.41
C ALA A 277 -20.22 -59.28 18.85
N VAL A 278 -19.35 -60.29 18.88
CA VAL A 278 -17.90 -60.12 19.09
C VAL A 278 -17.31 -59.33 17.92
N LYS A 279 -17.66 -59.66 16.67
CA LYS A 279 -17.17 -58.91 15.50
C LYS A 279 -17.67 -57.46 15.44
N THR A 280 -18.90 -57.18 15.87
CA THR A 280 -19.36 -55.78 15.99
C THR A 280 -18.61 -55.05 17.10
N ALA A 281 -18.34 -55.71 18.24
CA ALA A 281 -17.52 -55.13 19.31
C ALA A 281 -16.04 -54.93 18.89
N GLU A 282 -15.47 -55.84 18.10
CA GLU A 282 -14.13 -55.70 17.50
C GLU A 282 -14.09 -54.48 16.57
N LEU A 283 -15.11 -54.31 15.70
CA LEU A 283 -15.23 -53.15 14.81
C LEU A 283 -15.47 -51.84 15.59
N GLU A 284 -16.32 -51.84 16.62
CA GLU A 284 -16.54 -50.68 17.50
C GLU A 284 -15.25 -50.28 18.24
N LEU A 285 -14.41 -51.24 18.62
CA LEU A 285 -13.08 -50.98 19.20
C LEU A 285 -12.08 -50.46 18.17
N GLU A 286 -12.09 -50.95 16.93
CA GLU A 286 -11.29 -50.42 15.82
C GLU A 286 -11.71 -48.99 15.43
N GLU A 287 -13.01 -48.69 15.43
CA GLU A 287 -13.54 -47.33 15.25
C GLU A 287 -13.11 -46.40 16.38
N LEU A 288 -13.18 -46.87 17.64
CA LEU A 288 -12.78 -46.09 18.81
C LEU A 288 -11.27 -45.83 18.86
N ASP A 289 -10.41 -46.77 18.44
CA ASP A 289 -8.97 -46.51 18.33
C ASP A 289 -8.64 -45.58 17.15
N GLN A 290 -9.34 -45.70 16.02
CA GLN A 290 -9.23 -44.72 14.93
C GLN A 290 -9.62 -43.31 15.39
N ASP A 291 -10.70 -43.16 16.16
CA ASP A 291 -11.11 -41.88 16.72
C ASP A 291 -10.11 -41.39 17.79
N GLN A 292 -9.56 -42.27 18.65
CA GLN A 292 -8.46 -41.92 19.54
C GLN A 292 -7.25 -41.37 18.77
N HIS A 293 -6.86 -42.01 17.66
CA HIS A 293 -5.79 -41.52 16.78
C HIS A 293 -6.15 -40.18 16.12
N ARG A 294 -7.40 -39.98 15.67
CA ARG A 294 -7.89 -38.71 15.12
C ARG A 294 -7.86 -37.60 16.18
N PHE A 295 -8.33 -37.87 17.41
CA PHE A 295 -8.28 -36.93 18.53
C PHE A 295 -6.84 -36.57 18.91
N LEU A 296 -5.92 -37.54 18.96
CA LEU A 296 -4.50 -37.27 19.20
C LEU A 296 -3.87 -36.41 18.09
N GLN A 297 -4.18 -36.68 16.81
CA GLN A 297 -3.73 -35.81 15.70
C GLN A 297 -4.31 -34.40 15.78
N VAL A 298 -5.61 -34.25 16.08
CA VAL A 298 -6.25 -32.94 16.26
C VAL A 298 -5.65 -32.20 17.45
N TRP A 299 -5.43 -32.88 18.58
CA TRP A 299 -4.81 -32.30 19.77
C TRP A 299 -3.36 -31.89 19.52
N GLN A 300 -2.57 -32.68 18.78
CA GLN A 300 -1.22 -32.30 18.34
C GLN A 300 -1.25 -31.07 17.42
N ARG A 301 -2.18 -31.00 16.45
CA ARG A 301 -2.37 -29.82 15.58
C ARG A 301 -2.76 -28.58 16.39
N LEU A 302 -3.64 -28.72 17.38
CA LEU A 302 -4.03 -27.65 18.30
C LEU A 302 -2.85 -27.21 19.19
N LEU A 303 -2.03 -28.13 19.69
CA LEU A 303 -0.83 -27.84 20.48
C LEU A 303 0.22 -27.09 19.65
N VAL A 304 0.41 -27.46 18.38
CA VAL A 304 1.29 -26.74 17.44
C VAL A 304 0.71 -25.36 17.10
N SER A 305 -0.61 -25.25 16.87
CA SER A 305 -1.27 -23.96 16.65
C SER A 305 -1.15 -23.02 17.86
N ALA A 306 -1.30 -23.54 19.08
CA ALA A 306 -1.08 -22.79 20.31
C ALA A 306 0.37 -22.30 20.42
N LYS A 307 1.36 -23.20 20.27
CA LYS A 307 2.79 -22.84 20.29
C LYS A 307 3.17 -21.80 19.22
N ASN A 308 2.55 -21.86 18.04
CA ASN A 308 2.75 -20.86 16.99
C ASN A 308 2.16 -19.51 17.39
N LYS A 309 0.94 -19.47 17.95
CA LYS A 309 0.32 -18.24 18.50
C LYS A 309 1.13 -17.66 19.65
N ASP A 310 1.65 -18.49 20.55
CA ASP A 310 2.53 -18.05 21.64
C ASP A 310 3.82 -17.42 21.08
N ALA A 311 4.45 -18.04 20.08
CA ALA A 311 5.64 -17.51 19.42
C ALA A 311 5.36 -16.21 18.63
N GLU A 312 4.20 -16.10 17.98
CA GLU A 312 3.73 -14.87 17.34
C GLU A 312 3.46 -13.76 18.37
N GLN A 313 2.85 -14.08 19.51
CA GLN A 313 2.58 -13.14 20.58
C GLN A 313 3.87 -12.69 21.29
N ILE A 314 4.87 -13.56 21.44
CA ILE A 314 6.22 -13.18 21.88
C ILE A 314 6.85 -12.21 20.88
N ARG A 315 6.84 -12.53 19.58
CA ARG A 315 7.35 -11.64 18.51
C ARG A 315 6.62 -10.30 18.45
N LEU A 316 5.31 -10.28 18.69
CA LEU A 316 4.49 -9.07 18.74
C LEU A 316 4.81 -8.23 19.99
N ASN A 317 5.01 -8.87 21.14
CA ASN A 317 5.48 -8.20 22.37
C ASN A 317 6.90 -7.64 22.23
N GLU A 318 7.80 -8.33 21.52
CA GLU A 318 9.13 -7.78 21.17
C GLU A 318 9.02 -6.58 20.23
N LYS A 319 8.22 -6.66 19.17
CA LYS A 319 7.96 -5.51 18.27
C LYS A 319 7.38 -4.33 19.05
N LYS A 320 6.42 -4.59 19.94
CA LYS A 320 5.85 -3.56 20.82
C LYS A 320 6.92 -2.94 21.72
N ARG A 321 7.78 -3.73 22.36
CA ARG A 321 8.89 -3.18 23.18
C ARG A 321 9.83 -2.29 22.37
N ARG A 322 10.18 -2.67 21.13
CA ARG A 322 11.00 -1.84 20.24
C ARG A 322 10.30 -0.53 19.90
N LEU A 323 9.01 -0.57 19.55
CA LEU A 323 8.21 0.64 19.32
C LEU A 323 8.06 1.51 20.58
N ASP A 324 7.89 0.91 21.76
CA ASP A 324 7.84 1.63 23.05
C ASP A 324 9.22 2.26 23.42
N GLU A 325 10.33 1.69 22.93
CA GLU A 325 11.70 2.22 23.10
C GLU A 325 11.99 3.32 22.07
N GLU A 326 11.64 3.11 20.79
CA GLU A 326 11.70 4.11 19.72
C GLU A 326 10.84 5.33 20.04
N LEU A 327 9.63 5.14 20.58
CA LEU A 327 8.76 6.21 21.08
C LEU A 327 9.43 6.99 22.22
N LYS A 328 10.08 6.31 23.18
CA LYS A 328 10.81 6.98 24.27
C LYS A 328 12.02 7.77 23.77
N ILE A 329 12.70 7.29 22.72
CA ILE A 329 13.79 8.03 22.08
C ILE A 329 13.22 9.24 21.34
N ALA A 330 12.14 9.09 20.56
CA ALA A 330 11.48 10.17 19.85
C ALA A 330 10.88 11.25 20.79
N LEU A 331 10.34 10.85 21.95
CA LEU A 331 9.86 11.78 22.97
C LEU A 331 11.03 12.55 23.61
N LYS A 332 12.14 11.88 23.93
CA LYS A 332 13.36 12.54 24.45
C LYS A 332 13.96 13.51 23.45
N THR A 333 14.11 13.13 22.18
CA THR A 333 14.60 14.07 21.16
C THR A 333 13.61 15.19 20.91
N ASN A 334 12.29 14.97 21.02
CA ASN A 334 11.30 16.04 20.99
C ASN A 334 11.41 17.00 22.19
N GLU A 335 11.72 16.51 23.40
CA GLU A 335 12.04 17.34 24.58
C GLU A 335 13.36 18.10 24.42
N GLU A 336 14.38 17.50 23.81
CA GLU A 336 15.66 18.13 23.48
C GLU A 336 15.48 19.23 22.42
N TYR A 337 14.70 18.97 21.36
CA TYR A 337 14.32 19.98 20.36
C TYR A 337 13.47 21.11 20.97
N LYS A 338 12.55 20.82 21.89
CA LYS A 338 11.81 21.85 22.63
C LYS A 338 12.73 22.74 23.46
N LYS A 339 13.71 22.17 24.17
CA LYS A 339 14.71 22.94 24.94
C LYS A 339 15.59 23.80 24.02
N GLY A 340 16.06 23.24 22.90
CA GLY A 340 16.81 23.99 21.89
C GLY A 340 15.99 25.14 21.28
N LEU A 341 14.71 24.91 21.00
CA LEU A 341 13.80 25.93 20.48
C LEU A 341 13.46 27.01 21.52
N GLU A 342 13.47 26.70 22.81
CA GLU A 342 13.32 27.70 23.87
C GLU A 342 14.59 28.55 24.04
N ILE A 343 15.78 27.95 23.94
CA ILE A 343 17.06 28.69 23.91
C ILE A 343 17.11 29.61 22.68
N GLU A 344 16.75 29.11 21.50
CA GLU A 344 16.66 29.92 20.27
C GLU A 344 15.64 31.06 20.39
N LYS A 345 14.51 30.88 21.11
CA LYS A 345 13.60 31.99 21.44
C LYS A 345 14.27 33.01 22.35
N GLU A 346 14.92 32.57 23.44
CA GLU A 346 15.61 33.46 24.38
C GLU A 346 16.72 34.27 23.69
N GLU A 347 17.49 33.66 22.78
CA GLU A 347 18.48 34.34 21.94
C GLU A 347 17.81 35.31 20.93
N ASN A 348 16.70 34.92 20.30
CA ASN A 348 15.94 35.83 19.43
C ASN A 348 15.31 37.00 20.20
N GLU A 349 14.87 36.82 21.45
CA GLU A 349 14.39 37.93 22.30
C GLU A 349 15.55 38.86 22.70
N GLN A 350 16.72 38.32 23.05
CA GLN A 350 17.94 39.11 23.28
C GLN A 350 18.35 39.90 22.02
N HIS A 351 18.35 39.26 20.84
CA HIS A 351 18.59 39.93 19.57
C HIS A 351 17.52 40.99 19.25
N LEU A 352 16.25 40.77 19.59
CA LEU A 352 15.18 41.76 19.42
C LEU A 352 15.37 42.96 20.38
N VAL A 353 15.84 42.74 21.61
CA VAL A 353 16.20 43.81 22.56
C VAL A 353 17.42 44.60 22.08
N LEU A 354 18.46 43.92 21.58
CA LEU A 354 19.64 44.55 20.96
C LEU A 354 19.26 45.34 19.70
N TYR A 355 18.45 44.78 18.80
CA TYR A 355 17.92 45.49 17.64
C TYR A 355 17.10 46.73 18.05
N LYS A 356 16.23 46.62 19.06
CA LYS A 356 15.49 47.76 19.63
C LYS A 356 16.43 48.79 20.27
N LYS A 357 17.60 48.40 20.80
CA LYS A 357 18.64 49.31 21.32
C LYS A 357 19.38 50.03 20.17
N VAL A 358 19.95 49.28 19.23
CA VAL A 358 20.66 49.83 18.05
C VAL A 358 19.74 50.73 17.21
N ARG A 359 18.45 50.40 17.08
CA ARG A 359 17.46 51.28 16.40
C ARG A 359 17.19 52.58 17.15
N ARG A 360 17.23 52.59 18.50
CA ARG A 360 17.16 53.83 19.31
C ARG A 360 18.44 54.65 19.18
N GLU A 361 19.59 54.00 19.24
CA GLU A 361 20.90 54.64 19.06
C GLU A 361 21.01 55.28 17.67
N LYS A 362 20.60 54.57 16.61
CA LYS A 362 20.47 55.12 15.25
C LYS A 362 19.55 56.34 15.20
N ALA A 363 18.37 56.29 15.82
CA ALA A 363 17.45 57.44 15.83
C ALA A 363 18.02 58.66 16.58
N ILE A 364 18.78 58.43 17.66
CA ILE A 364 19.50 59.48 18.39
C ILE A 364 20.63 60.07 17.54
N LEU A 365 21.39 59.24 16.84
CA LEU A 365 22.42 59.66 15.88
C LEU A 365 21.82 60.45 14.71
N GLU A 366 20.67 60.03 14.16
CA GLU A 366 19.94 60.79 13.13
C GLU A 366 19.45 62.15 13.67
N MET A 367 19.02 62.24 14.93
CA MET A 367 18.71 63.52 15.59
C MET A 367 19.94 64.37 15.96
N GLN A 368 21.12 63.78 16.09
CA GLN A 368 22.39 64.51 16.23
C GLN A 368 22.83 65.05 14.87
N ILE A 369 22.88 64.20 13.84
CA ILE A 369 23.21 64.59 12.46
C ILE A 369 22.28 65.71 11.97
N ARG A 370 20.97 65.63 12.20
CA ARG A 370 20.03 66.72 11.85
C ARG A 370 20.26 68.02 12.63
N ARG A 371 20.82 67.98 13.84
CA ARG A 371 21.19 69.18 14.60
C ARG A 371 22.48 69.79 14.10
N GLU A 372 23.48 68.97 13.80
CA GLU A 372 24.74 69.47 13.21
C GLU A 372 24.52 69.96 11.76
N GLN A 373 23.64 69.33 10.98
CA GLN A 373 23.20 69.84 9.67
C GLN A 373 22.56 71.23 9.80
N LYS A 374 21.60 71.41 10.70
CA LYS A 374 21.04 72.74 10.98
C LYS A 374 22.09 73.74 11.48
N ARG A 375 23.01 73.32 12.33
CA ARG A 375 24.11 74.16 12.80
C ARG A 375 25.05 74.57 11.67
N ILE A 376 25.28 73.69 10.68
CA ILE A 376 26.01 74.01 9.46
C ILE A 376 25.20 74.97 8.58
N GLU A 377 23.89 74.77 8.41
CA GLU A 377 22.99 75.70 7.70
C GLU A 377 23.00 77.10 8.35
N ASP A 378 22.85 77.19 9.67
CA ASP A 378 22.90 78.44 10.45
C ASP A 378 24.27 79.15 10.32
N LEU A 379 25.37 78.38 10.33
CA LEU A 379 26.73 78.92 10.14
C LEU A 379 27.01 79.33 8.70
N GLN A 380 26.47 78.60 7.72
CA GLN A 380 26.55 78.94 6.30
C GLN A 380 25.81 80.24 6.03
N GLU A 381 24.61 80.40 6.59
CA GLU A 381 23.83 81.65 6.48
C GLU A 381 24.55 82.84 7.18
N GLN A 382 25.25 82.60 8.30
CA GLN A 382 26.11 83.61 8.94
C GLN A 382 27.35 83.96 8.08
N ILE A 383 27.96 82.97 7.42
CA ILE A 383 29.06 83.19 6.47
C ILE A 383 28.57 83.99 5.26
N ASP A 384 27.41 83.66 4.69
CA ASP A 384 26.84 84.35 3.54
C ASP A 384 26.40 85.79 3.89
N LYS A 385 25.83 86.01 5.09
CA LYS A 385 25.59 87.36 5.64
C LYS A 385 26.90 88.14 5.82
N SER A 386 27.96 87.49 6.29
CA SER A 386 29.29 88.09 6.45
C SER A 386 29.92 88.44 5.11
N ASN A 387 29.82 87.55 4.12
CA ASN A 387 30.27 87.76 2.75
C ASN A 387 29.49 88.90 2.06
N ALA A 388 28.19 89.03 2.32
CA ALA A 388 27.39 90.15 1.84
C ALA A 388 27.83 91.49 2.47
N MET A 389 28.10 91.53 3.78
CA MET A 389 28.65 92.71 4.44
C MET A 389 30.08 93.05 3.97
N ILE A 390 30.91 92.04 3.68
CA ILE A 390 32.23 92.23 3.05
C ILE A 390 32.06 92.80 1.64
N GLY A 391 31.14 92.27 0.83
CA GLY A 391 30.84 92.82 -0.50
C GLY A 391 30.36 94.27 -0.47
N MET A 392 29.46 94.61 0.45
CA MET A 392 29.02 96.00 0.66
C MET A 392 30.17 96.91 1.09
N THR A 393 30.96 96.52 2.08
CA THR A 393 32.10 97.33 2.55
C THR A 393 33.24 97.40 1.53
N GLU A 394 33.42 96.38 0.68
CA GLU A 394 34.29 96.46 -0.49
C GLU A 394 33.78 97.48 -1.52
N ASP A 395 32.47 97.53 -1.78
CA ASP A 395 31.86 98.49 -2.70
C ASP A 395 31.90 99.92 -2.13
N ASP A 396 31.68 100.10 -0.82
CA ASP A 396 31.97 101.36 -0.11
C ASP A 396 33.45 101.75 -0.22
N ILE A 397 34.37 100.80 -0.11
CA ILE A 397 35.80 101.04 -0.33
C ILE A 397 36.09 101.39 -1.80
N LYS A 398 35.34 100.84 -2.77
CA LYS A 398 35.43 101.23 -4.20
C LYS A 398 34.84 102.62 -4.44
N GLU A 399 33.75 103.01 -3.76
CA GLU A 399 33.18 104.36 -3.72
C GLU A 399 34.19 105.37 -3.15
N VAL A 400 34.73 105.10 -1.95
CA VAL A 400 35.74 105.94 -1.29
C VAL A 400 37.02 106.03 -2.14
N LYS A 401 37.49 104.94 -2.77
CA LYS A 401 38.62 104.97 -3.71
C LYS A 401 38.30 105.70 -5.03
N ARG A 402 37.02 105.87 -5.42
CA ARG A 402 36.62 106.74 -6.53
C ARG A 402 36.59 108.21 -6.10
N ALA A 403 36.00 108.49 -4.93
CA ALA A 403 35.95 109.82 -4.35
C ALA A 403 37.34 110.37 -4.03
N LEU A 404 38.23 109.55 -3.45
CA LEU A 404 39.63 109.87 -3.19
C LEU A 404 40.35 110.24 -4.48
N ARG A 405 40.27 109.42 -5.55
CA ARG A 405 40.88 109.76 -6.85
C ARG A 405 40.31 111.02 -7.50
N SER A 406 39.02 111.34 -7.26
CA SER A 406 38.45 112.63 -7.67
C SER A 406 38.91 113.81 -6.80
N LYS A 407 39.30 113.57 -5.55
CA LYS A 407 39.92 114.57 -4.67
C LYS A 407 41.39 114.75 -4.99
N GLU A 408 42.14 113.68 -5.21
CA GLU A 408 43.54 113.69 -5.70
C GLU A 408 43.65 114.45 -7.02
N SER A 409 42.75 114.23 -7.99
CA SER A 409 42.75 114.99 -9.25
C SER A 409 42.36 116.46 -9.11
N LYS A 410 41.68 116.83 -8.01
CA LYS A 410 41.40 118.23 -7.66
C LYS A 410 42.54 118.85 -6.86
N VAL A 411 43.23 118.08 -6.03
CA VAL A 411 44.44 118.50 -5.33
C VAL A 411 45.55 118.74 -6.35
N SER A 412 45.80 117.84 -7.31
CA SER A 412 46.80 118.07 -8.36
C SER A 412 46.45 119.22 -9.32
N ALA A 413 45.16 119.45 -9.60
CA ALA A 413 44.73 120.65 -10.30
C ALA A 413 45.00 121.92 -9.48
N LEU A 414 44.68 121.92 -8.17
CA LEU A 414 45.00 123.01 -7.26
C LEU A 414 46.51 123.20 -7.04
N GLU A 415 47.32 122.14 -7.09
CA GLU A 415 48.78 122.21 -7.04
C GLU A 415 49.33 122.85 -8.32
N ILE A 416 48.75 122.56 -9.49
CA ILE A 416 49.07 123.25 -10.74
C ILE A 416 48.62 124.72 -10.69
N GLU A 417 47.44 125.02 -10.15
CA GLU A 417 47.01 126.41 -9.92
C GLU A 417 47.91 127.14 -8.91
N ILE A 418 48.36 126.48 -7.84
CA ILE A 418 49.32 127.01 -6.86
C ILE A 418 50.71 127.18 -7.51
N LEU A 419 51.15 126.30 -8.40
CA LEU A 419 52.41 126.48 -9.15
C LEU A 419 52.32 127.64 -10.14
N ASN A 420 51.18 127.83 -10.81
CA ASN A 420 50.94 128.99 -11.67
C ASN A 420 50.84 130.29 -10.86
N LEU A 421 50.13 130.27 -9.72
CA LEU A 421 50.04 131.40 -8.79
C LEU A 421 51.41 131.71 -8.19
N ASN A 422 52.20 130.71 -7.79
CA ASN A 422 53.59 130.88 -7.33
C ASN A 422 54.50 131.37 -8.46
N GLY A 423 54.23 131.03 -9.73
CA GLY A 423 54.89 131.64 -10.89
C GLY A 423 54.58 133.14 -10.98
N SER A 424 53.30 133.51 -10.90
CA SER A 424 52.89 134.93 -10.86
C SER A 424 53.36 135.66 -9.60
N MET A 425 53.48 134.95 -8.48
CA MET A 425 54.02 135.44 -7.22
C MET A 425 55.52 135.65 -7.35
N LEU A 426 56.28 134.76 -7.99
CA LEU A 426 57.70 134.95 -8.29
C LEU A 426 57.94 136.09 -9.28
N GLU A 427 57.01 136.35 -10.20
CA GLU A 427 57.04 137.56 -11.04
C GLU A 427 56.72 138.83 -10.25
N LEU A 428 55.81 138.77 -9.28
CA LEU A 428 55.51 139.87 -8.37
C LEU A 428 56.61 140.08 -7.33
N GLU A 429 57.23 139.03 -6.83
CA GLU A 429 58.38 139.03 -5.93
C GLU A 429 59.63 139.52 -6.65
N LYS A 430 59.81 139.28 -7.95
CA LYS A 430 60.83 139.99 -8.73
C LYS A 430 60.56 141.49 -8.78
N LYS A 431 59.34 141.91 -9.10
CA LYS A 431 58.95 143.34 -9.11
C LYS A 431 59.03 143.98 -7.72
N ILE A 432 58.75 143.22 -6.66
CA ILE A 432 58.89 143.64 -5.26
C ILE A 432 60.35 143.64 -4.84
N LEU A 433 61.20 142.69 -5.25
CA LEU A 433 62.64 142.69 -4.96
C LEU A 433 63.37 143.79 -5.75
N GLU A 434 62.90 144.15 -6.93
CA GLU A 434 63.31 145.36 -7.65
C GLU A 434 62.97 146.60 -6.80
N ALA A 435 61.71 146.79 -6.39
CA ALA A 435 61.27 147.91 -5.55
C ALA A 435 61.81 147.89 -4.10
N LEU A 436 62.21 146.72 -3.58
CA LEU A 436 62.69 146.53 -2.21
C LEU A 436 64.22 146.58 -2.15
N ASN A 437 64.92 146.31 -3.24
CA ASN A 437 66.32 146.73 -3.40
C ASN A 437 66.44 148.27 -3.48
N GLU A 438 65.40 148.98 -3.95
CA GLU A 438 65.27 150.44 -3.80
C GLU A 438 64.92 150.88 -2.36
N GLN A 439 64.33 150.01 -1.53
CA GLN A 439 63.81 150.34 -0.19
C GLN A 439 64.61 149.78 1.00
N ALA A 440 65.52 148.82 0.81
CA ALA A 440 66.26 148.10 1.87
C ALA A 440 67.38 148.92 2.56
N MET A 441 67.18 150.24 2.71
CA MET A 441 68.14 151.19 3.28
C MET A 441 67.86 151.59 4.76
N GLN A 442 66.92 150.93 5.48
CA GLN A 442 66.57 151.27 6.89
C GLN A 442 66.02 150.10 7.79
N ASP A 443 66.77 149.76 8.85
CA ASP A 443 66.40 149.39 10.26
C ASP A 443 65.68 148.08 10.74
N LYS A 444 65.59 147.89 12.10
CA LYS A 444 65.43 146.60 12.86
C LYS A 444 64.71 146.70 14.25
N SER A 445 63.99 145.65 14.73
CA SER A 445 63.72 145.35 16.19
C SER A 445 62.90 144.05 16.48
N VAL A 446 63.34 143.10 17.37
CA VAL A 446 62.58 141.91 17.92
C VAL A 446 63.20 141.33 19.23
N GLN A 447 62.39 140.82 20.21
CA GLN A 447 62.61 139.65 21.16
C GLN A 447 62.05 139.86 22.62
N PHE A 448 61.10 139.06 23.18
CA PHE A 448 60.85 138.99 24.68
C PHE A 448 59.90 137.91 25.34
N MET A 449 59.10 137.05 24.66
CA MET A 449 57.83 136.51 25.26
C MET A 449 57.72 135.02 25.76
N ILE A 450 58.64 134.44 26.55
CA ILE A 450 58.73 132.94 26.63
C ILE A 450 57.84 132.16 27.66
N ASN A 451 57.91 132.36 28.99
CA ASN A 451 57.64 131.27 29.97
C ASN A 451 56.36 131.35 30.85
N LYS A 452 55.56 130.26 30.94
CA LYS A 452 54.65 129.88 32.07
C LYS A 452 54.18 128.39 31.98
N VAL A 453 53.67 127.74 33.05
CA VAL A 453 52.83 126.51 33.00
C VAL A 453 51.42 126.68 33.63
N ASP A 454 50.91 126.08 34.74
CA ASP A 454 51.47 125.47 35.97
C ASP A 454 50.72 124.14 36.38
N ASP A 455 50.68 123.78 37.69
CA ASP A 455 50.03 122.57 38.27
C ASP A 455 48.57 122.84 38.75
N LEU A 456 47.72 121.79 38.80
CA LEU A 456 46.26 121.85 39.04
C LEU A 456 45.61 120.63 39.79
N ILE A 457 46.33 119.53 40.02
CA ILE A 457 45.81 118.21 39.60
C ILE A 457 44.88 117.38 40.55
N LYS A 458 44.81 117.58 41.88
CA LYS A 458 44.68 116.43 42.84
C LYS A 458 43.50 116.45 43.86
N PHE A 459 42.53 115.54 43.76
CA PHE A 459 41.52 115.13 44.79
C PHE A 459 40.66 113.91 44.35
N LEU A 460 40.11 113.05 45.25
CA LEU A 460 39.02 112.08 44.88
C LEU A 460 38.09 111.46 45.98
N GLU A 461 38.58 110.76 47.01
CA GLU A 461 37.97 109.49 47.53
C GLU A 461 37.12 109.51 48.86
N GLU A 462 36.04 108.69 48.95
CA GLU A 462 35.31 108.25 50.20
C GLU A 462 34.22 107.14 49.92
N GLU A 463 33.68 106.49 50.98
CA GLU A 463 32.39 105.75 51.13
C GLU A 463 32.37 104.18 51.08
N GLU A 464 31.71 103.59 50.08
CA GLU A 464 31.35 102.16 49.87
C GLU A 464 30.53 101.37 50.93
N LYS A 465 30.07 101.93 52.07
CA LYS A 465 29.98 101.13 53.32
C LYS A 465 28.62 100.54 53.77
N GLN A 466 27.50 100.73 53.07
CA GLN A 466 26.15 100.75 53.72
C GLN A 466 25.22 99.51 53.63
N LYS A 467 25.62 98.36 53.08
CA LYS A 467 24.67 97.44 52.38
C LYS A 467 23.87 96.36 53.19
N ALA A 468 24.15 96.08 54.47
CA ALA A 468 24.03 94.71 55.01
C ALA A 468 22.75 94.24 55.79
N GLN A 469 21.65 95.02 55.92
CA GLN A 469 20.69 94.81 57.04
C GLN A 469 19.37 94.00 56.80
N LYS A 470 19.13 93.35 55.65
CA LYS A 470 17.73 93.02 55.22
C LYS A 470 17.16 91.61 55.47
N GLU A 471 17.89 90.64 56.01
CA GLU A 471 17.55 89.21 55.78
C GLU A 471 16.62 88.52 56.82
N MET A 472 16.32 89.15 57.97
CA MET A 472 15.81 88.44 59.17
C MET A 472 14.33 88.00 59.15
N GLN A 473 13.51 88.42 58.19
CA GLN A 473 12.03 88.42 58.35
C GLN A 473 11.28 87.13 57.93
N LEU A 474 11.96 86.11 57.40
CA LEU A 474 11.31 85.01 56.66
C LEU A 474 10.73 83.86 57.50
N ALA A 475 11.10 83.74 58.78
CA ALA A 475 10.97 82.47 59.55
C ALA A 475 9.61 82.19 60.23
N GLN A 476 8.60 83.06 60.12
CA GLN A 476 7.38 82.94 60.95
C GLN A 476 6.23 82.11 60.34
N ALA A 477 6.29 81.73 59.05
CA ALA A 477 5.15 81.17 58.32
C ALA A 477 4.86 79.67 58.54
N GLU A 478 5.80 78.89 59.07
CA GLU A 478 5.74 77.41 58.99
C GLU A 478 4.82 76.74 60.03
N LEU A 479 4.36 77.47 61.05
CA LEU A 479 3.74 76.87 62.25
C LEU A 479 2.28 76.41 62.07
N GLU A 480 1.55 76.95 61.09
CA GLU A 480 0.09 76.72 60.97
C GLU A 480 -0.26 75.32 60.44
N VAL A 481 0.61 74.74 59.61
CA VAL A 481 0.36 73.50 58.84
C VAL A 481 0.12 72.27 59.73
N GLN A 482 0.65 72.24 60.95
CA GLN A 482 0.59 71.03 61.80
C GLN A 482 -0.79 70.76 62.43
N LYS A 483 -1.68 71.76 62.52
CA LYS A 483 -2.97 71.61 63.22
C LYS A 483 -3.93 70.65 62.51
N LEU A 484 -3.95 70.67 61.18
CA LEU A 484 -4.90 69.91 60.34
C LEU A 484 -4.71 68.38 60.40
N LYS A 485 -3.59 67.88 60.94
CA LYS A 485 -3.29 66.43 60.99
C LYS A 485 -3.93 65.69 62.17
N HIS A 486 -4.51 66.39 63.14
CA HIS A 486 -5.04 65.74 64.34
C HIS A 486 -6.42 65.09 64.14
N GLU A 487 -7.26 65.68 63.29
CA GLU A 487 -8.68 65.28 63.12
C GLU A 487 -8.84 63.94 62.39
N GLU A 488 -7.93 63.61 61.47
CA GLU A 488 -7.99 62.37 60.67
C GLU A 488 -7.83 61.09 61.50
N ALA A 489 -7.20 61.18 62.68
CA ALA A 489 -6.90 60.03 63.52
C ALA A 489 -8.15 59.42 64.18
N GLN A 490 -9.09 60.26 64.63
CA GLN A 490 -10.19 59.85 65.52
C GLN A 490 -11.22 58.95 64.81
N MET A 491 -11.42 59.12 63.50
CA MET A 491 -12.40 58.36 62.71
C MET A 491 -12.03 56.88 62.51
N ARG A 492 -10.76 56.50 62.71
CA ARG A 492 -10.29 55.13 62.46
C ARG A 492 -10.54 54.17 63.63
N GLU A 493 -10.83 54.67 64.82
CA GLU A 493 -10.91 53.86 66.05
C GLU A 493 -12.30 53.21 66.26
N TYR A 494 -13.37 53.91 65.83
CA TYR A 494 -14.76 53.44 65.93
C TYR A 494 -15.02 52.11 65.20
N LEU A 495 -14.34 51.88 64.07
CA LEU A 495 -14.55 50.69 63.23
C LEU A 495 -14.05 49.38 63.84
N LYS A 496 -13.12 49.41 64.81
CA LYS A 496 -12.61 48.19 65.47
C LYS A 496 -13.61 47.55 66.45
N GLN A 497 -14.51 48.33 67.04
CA GLN A 497 -15.34 47.86 68.17
C GLN A 497 -16.53 46.97 67.76
N GLN A 498 -16.83 46.84 66.46
CA GLN A 498 -17.95 46.02 65.98
C GLN A 498 -17.53 44.60 65.56
N THR A 499 -16.26 44.37 65.20
CA THR A 499 -15.78 43.06 64.73
C THR A 499 -15.64 42.03 65.87
N GLU A 500 -15.43 42.46 67.10
CA GLU A 500 -15.19 41.56 68.24
C GLU A 500 -16.47 40.85 68.73
N LYS A 501 -17.65 41.46 68.56
CA LYS A 501 -18.93 40.89 69.05
C LYS A 501 -19.35 39.63 68.31
N VAL A 502 -18.98 39.48 67.04
CA VAL A 502 -19.30 38.31 66.21
C VAL A 502 -18.50 37.06 66.66
N ALA A 503 -17.36 37.25 67.34
CA ALA A 503 -16.52 36.14 67.80
C ALA A 503 -17.08 35.38 69.02
N HIS A 504 -17.98 35.97 69.81
CA HIS A 504 -18.51 35.34 71.03
C HIS A 504 -19.54 34.23 70.73
N ALA A 505 -20.50 34.50 69.84
CA ALA A 505 -21.64 33.60 69.57
C ALA A 505 -21.21 32.20 69.09
N ASN A 506 -20.12 32.10 68.32
CA ASN A 506 -19.60 30.83 67.80
C ASN A 506 -18.96 29.92 68.87
N LYS A 507 -18.86 30.35 70.14
CA LYS A 507 -18.28 29.56 71.23
C LYS A 507 -19.31 28.74 72.01
N GLU A 508 -20.56 29.21 72.09
CA GLU A 508 -21.62 28.60 72.91
C GLU A 508 -22.21 27.33 72.25
N LEU A 509 -22.28 27.30 70.91
CA LEU A 509 -22.80 26.18 70.12
C LEU A 509 -22.10 24.84 70.37
N LYS A 510 -20.84 24.86 70.85
CA LYS A 510 -20.05 23.66 71.15
C LYS A 510 -20.36 23.00 72.50
N SER A 511 -21.17 23.63 73.34
CA SER A 511 -21.62 23.03 74.61
C SER A 511 -22.80 22.08 74.41
N THR A 512 -23.79 22.51 73.61
CA THR A 512 -25.06 21.81 73.40
C THR A 512 -24.93 20.44 72.71
N GLU A 513 -23.84 20.19 71.99
CA GLU A 513 -23.57 18.88 71.36
C GLU A 513 -23.11 17.80 72.36
N GLN A 514 -22.58 18.18 73.53
CA GLN A 514 -22.12 17.19 74.53
C GLN A 514 -23.24 16.57 75.37
N ASP A 515 -24.35 17.28 75.59
CA ASP A 515 -25.44 16.79 76.43
C ASP A 515 -26.37 15.81 75.72
N LEU A 516 -26.50 15.90 74.38
CA LEU A 516 -27.32 14.99 73.59
C LEU A 516 -26.88 13.51 73.72
N ARG A 517 -25.60 13.26 73.99
CA ARG A 517 -25.05 11.91 74.17
C ARG A 517 -25.32 11.29 75.55
N LYS A 518 -25.73 12.09 76.55
CA LYS A 518 -26.04 11.60 77.91
C LYS A 518 -27.46 11.02 78.01
N ALA A 519 -28.39 11.47 77.16
CA ALA A 519 -29.78 11.00 77.18
C ALA A 519 -29.96 9.53 76.72
N GLN A 520 -29.00 8.97 75.98
CA GLN A 520 -29.12 7.61 75.42
C GLN A 520 -28.83 6.49 76.44
N THR A 521 -28.20 6.78 77.59
CA THR A 521 -27.88 5.76 78.61
C THR A 521 -29.04 5.44 79.58
N GLU A 522 -30.09 6.26 79.64
CA GLU A 522 -31.18 6.09 80.61
C GLU A 522 -32.24 5.04 80.22
N LEU A 523 -32.32 4.67 78.94
CA LEU A 523 -33.30 3.69 78.44
C LEU A 523 -33.06 2.25 78.96
N SER A 524 -31.85 1.93 79.43
CA SER A 524 -31.48 0.61 79.97
C SER A 524 -32.19 0.24 81.28
N VAL A 525 -32.76 1.22 82.00
CA VAL A 525 -33.18 1.06 83.40
C VAL A 525 -34.66 0.62 83.57
N LYS A 526 -35.46 0.58 82.49
CA LYS A 526 -36.94 0.41 82.60
C LYS A 526 -37.53 -0.99 82.32
N GLN A 527 -36.72 -2.02 82.02
CA GLN A 527 -37.22 -3.40 81.88
C GLN A 527 -37.03 -4.29 83.12
N GLY A 528 -36.20 -3.90 84.09
CA GLY A 528 -36.00 -4.63 85.36
C GLY A 528 -37.18 -4.56 86.37
N LYS A 529 -38.42 -4.51 85.89
CA LYS A 529 -39.64 -4.31 86.71
C LYS A 529 -40.73 -5.38 86.55
N LEU A 530 -40.51 -6.43 85.74
CA LEU A 530 -41.51 -7.48 85.51
C LEU A 530 -41.51 -8.57 86.60
N ASP A 531 -40.34 -9.00 87.08
CA ASP A 531 -40.18 -10.26 87.84
C ASP A 531 -40.50 -10.18 89.35
N LYS A 532 -41.30 -9.21 89.81
CA LYS A 532 -41.54 -8.99 91.27
C LYS A 532 -43.01 -8.89 91.69
N LEU A 533 -43.97 -9.34 90.87
CA LEU A 533 -45.41 -9.30 91.17
C LEU A 533 -46.19 -10.60 90.87
N SER A 534 -45.60 -11.79 91.11
CA SER A 534 -46.32 -13.08 90.96
C SER A 534 -46.16 -14.09 92.12
N VAL A 535 -45.46 -13.73 93.22
CA VAL A 535 -45.10 -14.67 94.31
C VAL A 535 -45.70 -14.27 95.68
N LYS A 536 -46.81 -13.51 95.71
CA LYS A 536 -47.43 -13.02 96.97
C LYS A 536 -48.97 -12.99 96.98
N LEU A 537 -49.62 -14.16 96.79
CA LEU A 537 -50.99 -14.55 97.22
C LEU A 537 -51.31 -15.91 96.55
N ALA A 538 -51.75 -17.00 97.19
CA ALA A 538 -51.71 -17.49 98.59
C ALA A 538 -51.69 -19.05 98.51
N LYS A 539 -51.12 -19.89 99.40
CA LYS A 539 -50.85 -19.95 100.86
C LYS A 539 -52.05 -20.29 101.78
N HIS A 540 -52.27 -21.60 102.00
CA HIS A 540 -52.95 -22.34 103.10
C HIS A 540 -52.98 -23.86 102.69
N THR A 541 -53.33 -24.95 103.41
CA THR A 541 -53.12 -25.57 104.78
C THR A 541 -53.72 -27.01 104.70
N GLU A 542 -53.43 -28.08 105.48
CA GLU A 542 -52.47 -28.50 106.53
C GLU A 542 -52.82 -29.97 106.97
N LYS A 543 -52.04 -30.62 107.87
CA LYS A 543 -52.36 -31.83 108.72
C LYS A 543 -52.23 -33.24 108.09
N ASN A 544 -51.97 -34.37 108.79
CA ASN A 544 -51.39 -34.78 110.13
C ASN A 544 -51.14 -36.34 110.13
N GLY A 545 -50.67 -37.01 111.21
CA GLY A 545 -50.64 -38.51 111.33
C GLY A 545 -50.16 -39.15 112.67
N ASP A 546 -50.42 -40.46 112.92
CA ASP A 546 -49.75 -41.38 113.92
C ASP A 546 -50.24 -42.90 113.87
N ARG A 547 -49.93 -43.82 114.84
CA ARG A 547 -49.72 -45.34 114.72
C ARG A 547 -50.57 -46.25 115.71
N ASN A 548 -50.61 -47.62 115.89
CA ASN A 548 -49.92 -48.89 115.43
C ASN A 548 -50.63 -50.29 115.82
N PHE A 549 -50.24 -51.45 115.21
CA PHE A 549 -50.25 -52.94 115.58
C PHE A 549 -51.53 -53.87 115.74
N ILE A 550 -51.34 -55.21 116.01
CA ILE A 550 -52.17 -56.45 115.72
C ILE A 550 -52.15 -57.54 116.86
N GLU A 551 -53.11 -58.51 116.95
CA GLU A 551 -52.95 -60.01 117.10
C GLU A 551 -54.13 -60.83 117.78
N THR A 552 -54.12 -62.19 117.63
CA THR A 552 -55.01 -63.30 118.11
C THR A 552 -56.33 -63.59 117.33
N ARG A 553 -56.77 -64.81 116.91
CA ARG A 553 -56.53 -66.28 117.15
C ARG A 553 -57.61 -66.92 118.07
N ILE A 554 -58.63 -67.68 117.61
CA ILE A 554 -58.72 -69.04 116.97
C ILE A 554 -58.45 -70.21 117.94
N GLN A 555 -59.49 -71.03 118.26
CA GLN A 555 -59.28 -72.36 118.87
C GLN A 555 -60.40 -73.44 118.69
N ASP A 556 -61.69 -73.09 118.58
CA ASP A 556 -62.80 -74.02 118.89
C ASP A 556 -63.31 -74.92 117.73
N LEU A 557 -62.52 -75.90 117.24
CA LEU A 557 -62.90 -76.77 116.09
C LEU A 557 -62.47 -78.25 116.21
N GLU A 558 -62.83 -78.98 117.29
CA GLU A 558 -62.40 -80.39 117.48
C GLU A 558 -63.49 -81.44 117.83
N ASP A 559 -64.69 -81.07 118.29
CA ASP A 559 -65.66 -82.06 118.83
C ASP A 559 -66.55 -82.81 117.81
N ASP A 560 -66.73 -82.30 116.58
CA ASP A 560 -67.69 -82.82 115.56
C ASP A 560 -67.43 -84.27 115.08
N ILE A 561 -66.29 -84.86 115.41
CA ILE A 561 -65.67 -85.94 114.62
C ILE A 561 -66.30 -87.33 114.85
N LYS A 562 -66.92 -87.61 116.01
CA LYS A 562 -67.19 -89.01 116.43
C LYS A 562 -68.44 -89.66 115.79
N ILE A 563 -69.57 -88.95 115.70
CA ILE A 563 -70.85 -89.57 115.28
C ILE A 563 -70.89 -89.85 113.77
N VAL A 564 -70.14 -89.09 112.97
CA VAL A 564 -69.95 -89.24 111.52
C VAL A 564 -69.53 -90.66 111.10
N SER A 565 -68.87 -91.40 112.00
CA SER A 565 -68.42 -92.78 111.77
C SER A 565 -69.54 -93.77 111.43
N ALA A 566 -70.74 -93.63 112.01
CA ALA A 566 -71.82 -94.62 111.85
C ALA A 566 -72.62 -94.46 110.54
N GLU A 567 -72.60 -93.26 109.92
CA GLU A 567 -73.23 -93.02 108.62
C GLU A 567 -72.30 -93.41 107.45
N ALA A 568 -70.99 -93.48 107.71
CA ALA A 568 -69.96 -93.75 106.71
C ALA A 568 -70.12 -95.11 106.00
N GLU A 569 -70.42 -96.20 106.72
CA GLU A 569 -70.53 -97.55 106.12
C GLU A 569 -71.70 -97.65 105.12
N LYS A 570 -72.84 -97.02 105.42
CA LYS A 570 -74.00 -96.97 104.51
C LYS A 570 -73.75 -96.05 103.33
N MET A 571 -73.00 -94.96 103.54
CA MET A 571 -72.47 -94.16 102.45
C MET A 571 -71.50 -94.96 101.57
N GLN A 572 -70.67 -95.86 102.12
CA GLN A 572 -69.60 -96.57 101.40
C GLN A 572 -70.10 -97.39 100.20
N ILE A 573 -71.24 -98.07 100.30
CA ILE A 573 -71.83 -98.83 99.18
C ILE A 573 -72.43 -97.90 98.11
N ILE A 574 -72.94 -96.74 98.51
CA ILE A 574 -73.41 -95.69 97.59
C ILE A 574 -72.22 -94.96 96.94
N ILE A 575 -71.12 -94.79 97.67
CA ILE A 575 -69.85 -94.25 97.19
C ILE A 575 -69.30 -95.16 96.11
N LEU A 576 -69.14 -96.47 96.31
CA LEU A 576 -68.64 -97.39 95.27
C LEU A 576 -69.42 -97.31 93.94
N ARG A 577 -70.75 -97.17 93.98
CA ARG A 577 -71.57 -96.97 92.77
C ARG A 577 -71.40 -95.57 92.16
N LYS A 578 -71.23 -94.54 92.99
CA LYS A 578 -70.90 -93.19 92.53
C LYS A 578 -69.46 -93.11 92.01
N GLU A 579 -68.51 -93.90 92.52
CA GLU A 579 -67.12 -93.92 92.10
C GLU A 579 -66.97 -94.44 90.68
N VAL A 580 -67.65 -95.53 90.30
CA VAL A 580 -67.67 -95.97 88.89
C VAL A 580 -68.26 -94.89 87.97
N ALA A 581 -69.39 -94.29 88.34
CA ALA A 581 -70.01 -93.19 87.58
C ALA A 581 -69.17 -91.89 87.60
N LEU A 582 -68.33 -91.70 88.61
CA LEU A 582 -67.34 -90.62 88.70
C LEU A 582 -66.12 -90.93 87.85
N MET A 583 -65.65 -92.18 87.75
CA MET A 583 -64.57 -92.59 86.85
C MET A 583 -64.95 -92.36 85.39
N ASP A 584 -66.17 -92.75 84.97
CA ASP A 584 -66.73 -92.44 83.64
C ASP A 584 -66.79 -90.93 83.35
N LYS A 585 -67.01 -90.10 84.37
CA LYS A 585 -66.97 -88.64 84.26
C LYS A 585 -65.56 -88.08 84.35
N ASN A 586 -64.66 -88.70 85.10
CA ASN A 586 -63.28 -88.27 85.29
C ASN A 586 -62.46 -88.57 84.02
N GLU A 587 -62.71 -89.68 83.34
CA GLU A 587 -62.13 -89.96 82.03
C GLU A 587 -62.57 -88.92 80.97
N LYS A 588 -63.83 -88.46 81.05
CA LYS A 588 -64.34 -87.35 80.21
C LYS A 588 -63.74 -86.00 80.61
N VAL A 589 -63.58 -85.73 81.92
CA VAL A 589 -62.90 -84.54 82.42
C VAL A 589 -61.45 -84.50 81.98
N GLU A 590 -60.71 -85.61 82.05
CA GLU A 590 -59.32 -85.67 81.58
C GLU A 590 -59.19 -85.56 80.05
N LYS A 591 -60.15 -86.09 79.27
CA LYS A 591 -60.23 -85.82 77.82
C LYS A 591 -60.44 -84.32 77.55
N PHE A 592 -61.41 -83.69 78.20
CA PHE A 592 -61.59 -82.23 78.09
C PHE A 592 -60.38 -81.44 78.63
N ARG A 593 -59.67 -81.94 79.65
CA ARG A 593 -58.46 -81.32 80.22
C ARG A 593 -57.29 -81.37 79.23
N ALA A 594 -57.13 -82.48 78.51
CA ALA A 594 -56.17 -82.62 77.42
C ALA A 594 -56.52 -81.71 76.24
N GLU A 595 -57.79 -81.63 75.84
CA GLU A 595 -58.28 -80.68 74.82
C GLU A 595 -58.02 -79.22 75.23
N ILE A 596 -58.32 -78.86 76.48
CA ILE A 596 -58.04 -77.52 77.04
C ILE A 596 -56.54 -77.23 77.05
N GLN A 597 -55.68 -78.16 77.45
CA GLN A 597 -54.22 -77.97 77.38
C GLN A 597 -53.71 -77.81 75.94
N MET A 598 -54.26 -78.56 74.98
CA MET A 598 -53.91 -78.41 73.57
C MET A 598 -54.37 -77.06 73.01
N LEU A 599 -55.58 -76.61 73.38
CA LEU A 599 -56.09 -75.28 73.02
C LEU A 599 -55.27 -74.16 73.67
N GLN A 600 -54.90 -74.27 74.96
CA GLN A 600 -54.01 -73.33 75.65
C GLN A 600 -52.66 -73.22 74.94
N ARG A 601 -51.98 -74.34 74.67
CA ARG A 601 -50.73 -74.35 73.90
C ARG A 601 -50.90 -73.75 72.50
N SER A 602 -52.02 -73.98 71.82
CA SER A 602 -52.29 -73.37 70.51
C SER A 602 -52.46 -71.85 70.61
N LEU A 603 -53.11 -71.37 71.68
CA LEU A 603 -53.35 -69.96 71.95
C LEU A 603 -52.07 -69.24 72.35
N GLU A 604 -51.22 -69.84 73.18
CA GLU A 604 -49.87 -69.36 73.51
C GLU A 604 -49.00 -69.24 72.25
N ASN A 605 -49.02 -70.24 71.36
CA ASN A 605 -48.32 -70.19 70.08
C ASN A 605 -48.86 -69.10 69.14
N LEU A 606 -50.16 -68.83 69.15
CA LEU A 606 -50.78 -67.73 68.39
C LEU A 606 -50.43 -66.35 68.99
N GLN A 607 -50.43 -66.22 70.31
CA GLN A 607 -49.99 -64.99 71.01
C GLN A 607 -48.51 -64.70 70.75
N TYR A 608 -47.64 -65.71 70.79
CA TYR A 608 -46.23 -65.57 70.47
C TYR A 608 -46.03 -65.08 69.02
N LYS A 609 -46.69 -65.72 68.04
CA LYS A 609 -46.65 -65.30 66.63
C LYS A 609 -47.21 -63.89 66.41
N SER A 610 -48.33 -63.57 67.06
CA SER A 610 -48.93 -62.24 67.00
C SER A 610 -47.99 -61.18 67.58
N LYS A 611 -47.29 -61.47 68.68
CA LYS A 611 -46.30 -60.55 69.24
C LYS A 611 -45.10 -60.39 68.31
N GLN A 612 -44.55 -61.47 67.76
CA GLN A 612 -43.47 -61.39 66.78
C GLN A 612 -43.83 -60.50 65.59
N GLN A 613 -45.06 -60.64 65.06
CA GLN A 613 -45.56 -59.80 63.97
C GLN A 613 -45.71 -58.32 64.37
N VAL A 614 -46.12 -58.02 65.60
CA VAL A 614 -46.14 -56.64 66.13
C VAL A 614 -44.71 -56.08 66.26
N ASP A 615 -43.79 -56.85 66.85
CA ASP A 615 -42.38 -56.47 66.99
C ASP A 615 -41.69 -56.27 65.62
N GLU A 616 -42.15 -56.93 64.55
CA GLU A 616 -41.70 -56.73 63.17
C GLU A 616 -42.33 -55.48 62.53
N LEU A 617 -43.64 -55.24 62.74
CA LEU A 617 -44.34 -54.04 62.27
C LEU A 617 -43.83 -52.76 62.93
N GLU A 618 -43.45 -52.79 64.21
CA GLU A 618 -42.84 -51.64 64.89
C GLU A 618 -41.47 -51.29 64.28
N LYS A 619 -40.62 -52.29 64.01
CA LYS A 619 -39.33 -52.08 63.33
C LYS A 619 -39.53 -51.47 61.93
N LEU A 620 -40.51 -51.96 61.17
CA LEU A 620 -40.85 -51.40 59.87
C LEU A 620 -41.38 -49.96 59.96
N ASN A 621 -42.17 -49.63 60.99
CA ASN A 621 -42.66 -48.27 61.22
C ASN A 621 -41.53 -47.30 61.63
N VAL A 622 -40.57 -47.74 62.46
CA VAL A 622 -39.38 -46.95 62.79
C VAL A 622 -38.52 -46.70 61.54
N LEU A 623 -38.26 -47.74 60.74
CA LEU A 623 -37.54 -47.60 59.46
C LEU A 623 -38.28 -46.63 58.52
N LYS A 624 -39.61 -46.73 58.41
CA LYS A 624 -40.44 -45.82 57.61
C LYS A 624 -40.39 -44.37 58.11
N SER A 625 -40.31 -44.15 59.42
CA SER A 625 -40.12 -42.80 60.01
C SER A 625 -38.75 -42.21 59.66
N VAL A 626 -37.69 -43.04 59.70
CA VAL A 626 -36.33 -42.62 59.34
C VAL A 626 -36.20 -42.36 57.84
N THR A 627 -36.75 -43.22 56.98
CA THR A 627 -36.73 -42.99 55.52
C THR A 627 -37.58 -41.78 55.12
N ASN A 628 -38.77 -41.57 55.69
CA ASN A 628 -39.56 -40.35 55.46
C ASN A 628 -38.75 -39.08 55.80
N LYS A 629 -38.11 -39.02 56.98
CA LYS A 629 -37.25 -37.89 57.36
C LYS A 629 -36.05 -37.71 56.41
N SER A 630 -35.48 -38.81 55.91
CA SER A 630 -34.42 -38.76 54.90
C SER A 630 -34.93 -38.17 53.58
N CYS A 631 -36.12 -38.58 53.12
CA CYS A 631 -36.78 -38.03 51.93
C CYS A 631 -37.20 -36.56 52.11
N GLU A 632 -37.65 -36.15 53.30
CA GLU A 632 -37.94 -34.74 53.62
C GLU A 632 -36.67 -33.88 53.55
N CYS A 633 -35.56 -34.32 54.15
CA CYS A 633 -34.26 -33.67 54.03
C CYS A 633 -33.78 -33.62 52.57
N GLN A 634 -33.92 -34.71 51.80
CA GLN A 634 -33.58 -34.74 50.38
C GLN A 634 -34.45 -33.79 49.56
N ALA A 635 -35.75 -33.69 49.83
CA ALA A 635 -36.66 -32.76 49.16
C ALA A 635 -36.32 -31.29 49.47
N LEU A 636 -35.90 -30.98 50.70
CA LEU A 636 -35.39 -29.66 51.05
C LEU A 636 -34.08 -29.34 50.31
N VAL A 637 -33.14 -30.29 50.23
CA VAL A 637 -31.89 -30.13 49.46
C VAL A 637 -32.16 -29.93 47.97
N LEU A 638 -33.04 -30.74 47.37
CA LEU A 638 -33.48 -30.55 45.98
C LEU A 638 -34.11 -29.17 45.78
N SER A 639 -34.98 -28.72 46.72
CA SER A 639 -35.57 -27.38 46.65
C SER A 639 -34.55 -26.24 46.83
N SER A 640 -33.40 -26.44 47.47
CA SER A 640 -32.29 -25.47 47.41
C SER A 640 -31.54 -25.53 46.08
N VAL A 641 -31.23 -26.73 45.58
CA VAL A 641 -30.56 -26.93 44.28
C VAL A 641 -31.41 -26.34 43.14
N ASP A 642 -32.73 -26.52 43.13
CA ASP A 642 -33.62 -25.90 42.14
C ASP A 642 -33.56 -24.36 42.16
N LYS A 643 -33.45 -23.76 43.35
CA LYS A 643 -33.31 -22.30 43.51
C LYS A 643 -31.95 -21.80 43.03
N GLU A 644 -30.88 -22.56 43.26
CA GLU A 644 -29.54 -22.24 42.77
C GLU A 644 -29.44 -22.45 41.25
N MET A 645 -30.01 -23.52 40.72
CA MET A 645 -30.14 -23.76 39.28
C MET A 645 -31.00 -22.68 38.59
N ALA A 646 -32.03 -22.16 39.25
CA ALA A 646 -32.81 -21.03 38.74
C ALA A 646 -31.99 -19.73 38.69
N LYS A 647 -31.19 -19.43 39.74
CA LYS A 647 -30.25 -18.30 39.74
C LYS A 647 -29.20 -18.45 38.65
N MET A 648 -28.51 -19.59 38.57
CA MET A 648 -27.51 -19.85 37.54
C MET A 648 -28.09 -19.75 36.13
N LYS A 649 -29.32 -20.24 35.89
CA LYS A 649 -30.01 -20.05 34.59
C LYS A 649 -30.25 -18.57 34.29
N ALA A 650 -30.67 -17.76 35.27
CA ALA A 650 -30.86 -16.32 35.08
C ALA A 650 -29.52 -15.59 34.84
N GLU A 651 -28.47 -15.95 35.56
CA GLU A 651 -27.11 -15.42 35.39
C GLU A 651 -26.52 -15.79 34.02
N CYS A 652 -26.64 -17.05 33.60
CA CYS A 652 -26.26 -17.50 32.25
C CYS A 652 -27.05 -16.75 31.15
N GLN A 653 -28.36 -16.53 31.32
CA GLN A 653 -29.14 -15.73 30.37
C GLN A 653 -28.71 -14.26 30.34
N ASN A 654 -28.35 -13.67 31.49
CA ASN A 654 -27.87 -12.29 31.56
C ASN A 654 -26.46 -12.14 30.96
N LEU A 655 -25.57 -13.12 31.19
CA LEU A 655 -24.27 -13.20 30.52
C LEU A 655 -24.42 -13.43 29.01
N GLN A 656 -25.36 -14.27 28.57
CA GLN A 656 -25.66 -14.48 27.15
C GLN A 656 -26.18 -13.19 26.48
N LYS A 657 -27.07 -12.44 27.14
CA LYS A 657 -27.54 -11.12 26.67
C LYS A 657 -26.41 -10.09 26.65
N SER A 658 -25.58 -10.04 27.69
CA SER A 658 -24.41 -9.15 27.76
C SER A 658 -23.40 -9.45 26.66
N ASN A 659 -23.13 -10.73 26.40
CA ASN A 659 -22.27 -11.17 25.31
C ASN A 659 -22.89 -10.83 23.95
N LEU A 660 -24.20 -11.02 23.75
CA LEU A 660 -24.88 -10.65 22.51
C LEU A 660 -24.81 -9.13 22.23
N LEU A 661 -24.98 -8.30 23.27
CA LEU A 661 -24.78 -6.84 23.17
C LEU A 661 -23.31 -6.48 22.89
N SER A 662 -22.36 -7.18 23.51
CA SER A 662 -20.93 -7.02 23.25
C SER A 662 -20.56 -7.38 21.80
N PHE A 663 -21.06 -8.51 21.29
CA PHE A 663 -20.90 -8.90 19.89
C PHE A 663 -21.55 -7.89 18.94
N GLY A 664 -22.76 -7.39 19.23
CA GLY A 664 -23.40 -6.33 18.44
C GLY A 664 -22.59 -5.03 18.41
N ASN A 665 -21.97 -4.63 19.53
CA ASN A 665 -21.08 -3.48 19.59
C ASN A 665 -19.78 -3.71 18.79
N ILE A 666 -19.21 -4.91 18.84
CA ILE A 666 -18.02 -5.30 18.06
C ILE A 666 -18.36 -5.30 16.56
N GLU A 667 -19.50 -5.87 16.16
CA GLU A 667 -20.00 -5.81 14.77
C GLU A 667 -20.22 -4.38 14.28
N ALA A 668 -20.76 -3.49 15.13
CA ALA A 668 -20.94 -2.09 14.78
C ALA A 668 -19.60 -1.38 14.58
N ALA A 669 -18.63 -1.60 15.47
CA ALA A 669 -17.28 -1.05 15.34
C ALA A 669 -16.54 -1.60 14.10
N VAL A 670 -16.69 -2.89 13.79
CA VAL A 670 -16.13 -3.49 12.57
C VAL A 670 -16.75 -2.84 11.33
N LYS A 671 -18.08 -2.68 11.27
CA LYS A 671 -18.77 -2.00 10.15
C LYS A 671 -18.35 -0.53 10.00
N GLU A 672 -18.06 0.16 11.10
CA GLU A 672 -17.54 1.54 11.09
C GLU A 672 -16.12 1.60 10.49
N GLU A 673 -15.22 0.69 10.88
CA GLU A 673 -13.87 0.60 10.32
C GLU A 673 -13.86 0.07 8.88
N GLU A 674 -14.78 -0.83 8.50
CA GLU A 674 -15.02 -1.23 7.11
C GLU A 674 -15.47 -0.03 6.26
N SER A 675 -16.37 0.82 6.77
CA SER A 675 -16.76 2.06 6.10
C SER A 675 -15.58 3.03 5.94
N LYS A 676 -14.75 3.21 6.97
CA LYS A 676 -13.52 4.03 6.89
C LYS A 676 -12.52 3.45 5.88
N MET A 677 -12.41 2.12 5.79
CA MET A 677 -11.57 1.44 4.81
C MET A 677 -12.11 1.64 3.38
N GLN A 678 -13.44 1.62 3.18
CA GLN A 678 -14.08 1.94 1.91
C GLN A 678 -13.84 3.41 1.52
N ASP A 679 -13.99 4.36 2.43
CA ASP A 679 -13.64 5.78 2.20
C ASP A 679 -12.17 5.99 1.83
N LEU A 680 -11.25 5.29 2.52
CA LEU A 680 -9.81 5.39 2.25
C LEU A 680 -9.43 4.73 0.92
N THR A 681 -10.04 3.60 0.56
CA THR A 681 -9.81 2.97 -0.75
C THR A 681 -10.42 3.81 -1.89
N GLY A 682 -11.59 4.41 -1.68
CA GLY A 682 -12.17 5.38 -2.62
C GLY A 682 -11.26 6.59 -2.86
N LYS A 683 -10.69 7.17 -1.78
CA LYS A 683 -9.69 8.25 -1.87
C LYS A 683 -8.41 7.81 -2.58
N LEU A 684 -7.95 6.58 -2.34
CA LEU A 684 -6.77 6.00 -3.00
C LEU A 684 -7.02 5.78 -4.49
N ILE A 685 -8.21 5.34 -4.89
CA ILE A 685 -8.62 5.23 -6.30
C ILE A 685 -8.65 6.62 -6.95
N ALA A 686 -9.30 7.61 -6.33
CA ALA A 686 -9.37 8.98 -6.84
C ALA A 686 -7.97 9.60 -7.04
N LEU A 687 -7.09 9.55 -6.03
CA LEU A 687 -5.69 9.98 -6.16
C LEU A 687 -4.92 9.15 -7.20
N GLY A 688 -5.26 7.87 -7.34
CA GLY A 688 -4.70 6.97 -8.35
C GLY A 688 -5.07 7.37 -9.78
N ASP A 689 -6.29 7.91 -9.97
CA ASP A 689 -6.82 8.38 -11.25
C ASP A 689 -6.40 9.82 -11.58
N GLU A 690 -6.39 10.73 -10.60
CA GLU A 690 -5.74 12.05 -10.71
C GLU A 690 -4.29 11.91 -11.16
N ARG A 691 -3.55 10.97 -10.55
CA ARG A 691 -2.17 10.65 -10.94
C ARG A 691 -2.09 10.09 -12.37
N LYS A 692 -3.03 9.27 -12.84
CA LYS A 692 -3.09 8.83 -14.25
C LYS A 692 -3.33 10.01 -15.19
N GLN A 693 -4.27 10.90 -14.85
CA GLN A 693 -4.56 12.10 -15.64
C GLN A 693 -3.35 13.03 -15.72
N LEU A 694 -2.63 13.23 -14.61
CA LEU A 694 -1.39 14.01 -14.58
C LEU A 694 -0.27 13.36 -15.40
N TYR A 695 -0.12 12.03 -15.37
CA TYR A 695 0.82 11.32 -16.26
C TYR A 695 0.43 11.42 -17.73
N GLU A 696 -0.86 11.38 -18.07
CA GLU A 696 -1.32 11.55 -19.45
C GLU A 696 -1.11 12.99 -19.93
N CYS A 697 -1.43 13.99 -19.12
CA CYS A 697 -1.13 15.40 -19.43
C CYS A 697 0.37 15.64 -19.60
N LEU A 698 1.21 15.05 -18.74
CA LEU A 698 2.67 15.11 -18.86
C LEU A 698 3.15 14.40 -20.14
N ARG A 699 2.55 13.27 -20.52
CA ARG A 699 2.84 12.58 -21.79
C ARG A 699 2.48 13.44 -22.99
N MET A 700 1.29 14.05 -23.00
CA MET A 700 0.86 14.95 -24.08
C MET A 700 1.79 16.15 -24.22
N LEU A 701 2.18 16.79 -23.10
CA LEU A 701 3.14 17.89 -23.09
C LEU A 701 4.54 17.47 -23.54
N GLN A 702 4.96 16.24 -23.24
CA GLN A 702 6.23 15.69 -23.75
C GLN A 702 6.17 15.41 -25.27
N THR A 703 5.05 14.91 -25.80
CA THR A 703 4.88 14.77 -27.25
C THR A 703 4.80 16.12 -27.94
N GLU A 704 4.08 17.11 -27.37
CA GLU A 704 4.04 18.48 -27.88
C GLU A 704 5.42 19.14 -27.83
N GLN A 705 6.21 18.94 -26.77
CA GLN A 705 7.60 19.40 -26.71
C GLN A 705 8.45 18.78 -27.83
N VAL A 706 8.38 17.47 -28.04
CA VAL A 706 9.15 16.78 -29.10
C VAL A 706 8.70 17.22 -30.49
N GLU A 707 7.40 17.45 -30.70
CA GLU A 707 6.87 18.01 -31.95
C GLU A 707 7.35 19.46 -32.17
N LEU A 708 7.38 20.29 -31.14
CA LEU A 708 7.91 21.67 -31.22
C LEU A 708 9.43 21.69 -31.45
N GLU A 709 10.20 20.81 -30.79
CA GLU A 709 11.64 20.64 -31.02
C GLU A 709 11.92 20.13 -32.44
N SER A 710 11.15 19.17 -32.94
CA SER A 710 11.26 18.68 -34.32
C SER A 710 10.90 19.76 -35.35
N ASN A 711 9.78 20.48 -35.16
CA ASN A 711 9.41 21.62 -35.99
C ASN A 711 10.45 22.75 -35.95
N LEU A 712 11.08 22.99 -34.80
CA LEU A 712 12.17 23.97 -34.66
C LEU A 712 13.47 23.48 -35.33
N SER A 713 13.78 22.17 -35.31
CA SER A 713 14.89 21.61 -36.10
C SER A 713 14.63 21.79 -37.59
N LEU A 714 13.46 21.39 -38.08
CA LEU A 714 13.05 21.56 -39.48
C LEU A 714 13.01 23.03 -39.91
N ALA A 715 12.55 23.94 -39.05
CA ALA A 715 12.59 25.38 -39.30
C ALA A 715 14.03 25.92 -39.40
N ASN A 716 14.95 25.43 -38.56
CA ASN A 716 16.36 25.78 -38.65
C ASN A 716 17.06 25.14 -39.86
N GLU A 717 16.76 23.88 -40.21
CA GLU A 717 17.32 23.19 -41.37
C GLU A 717 16.85 23.83 -42.68
N THR A 718 15.56 24.14 -42.80
CA THR A 718 15.01 24.87 -43.96
C THR A 718 15.53 26.29 -44.03
N LYS A 719 15.63 27.02 -42.91
CA LYS A 719 16.31 28.32 -42.85
C LYS A 719 17.75 28.21 -43.34
N LEU A 720 18.52 27.23 -42.85
CA LEU A 720 19.91 27.01 -43.26
C LEU A 720 20.02 26.57 -44.73
N SER A 721 19.05 25.85 -45.30
CA SER A 721 18.98 25.58 -46.74
C SER A 721 18.78 26.88 -47.51
N ILE A 722 17.77 27.68 -47.13
CA ILE A 722 17.48 28.99 -47.74
C ILE A 722 18.67 29.94 -47.60
N GLU A 723 19.43 29.90 -46.50
CA GLU A 723 20.65 30.70 -46.31
C GLU A 723 21.84 30.18 -47.13
N ARG A 724 21.99 28.86 -47.31
CA ARG A 724 22.96 28.27 -48.26
C ARG A 724 22.62 28.67 -49.70
N GLU A 725 21.37 28.49 -50.12
CA GLU A 725 20.86 28.83 -51.45
C GLU A 725 21.00 30.34 -51.76
N ARG A 726 20.73 31.21 -50.77
CA ARG A 726 20.89 32.67 -50.88
C ARG A 726 22.33 33.16 -50.71
N GLY A 727 23.24 32.32 -50.20
CA GLY A 727 24.65 32.65 -50.01
C GLY A 727 25.34 32.99 -51.33
N SER A 728 26.51 33.63 -51.27
CA SER A 728 27.23 34.10 -52.47
C SER A 728 27.60 32.98 -53.44
N GLN A 729 27.81 31.76 -52.95
CA GLN A 729 28.06 30.54 -53.72
C GLN A 729 26.79 29.67 -53.93
N GLY A 730 25.65 30.07 -53.37
CA GLY A 730 24.40 29.30 -53.40
C GLY A 730 23.68 29.35 -54.76
N GLU A 731 22.77 28.40 -54.98
CA GLU A 731 22.04 28.28 -56.24
C GLU A 731 21.24 29.53 -56.60
N ILE A 732 20.68 30.29 -55.66
CA ILE A 732 19.98 31.55 -55.96
C ILE A 732 20.97 32.65 -56.37
N SER A 733 22.23 32.61 -55.90
CA SER A 733 23.30 33.50 -56.37
C SER A 733 23.83 33.09 -57.76
N ALA A 734 24.00 31.80 -57.99
CA ALA A 734 24.31 31.25 -59.31
C ALA A 734 23.20 31.58 -60.32
N MET A 735 21.93 31.35 -59.98
CA MET A 735 20.78 31.74 -60.77
C MET A 735 20.66 33.25 -60.93
N LYS A 736 20.99 34.09 -59.95
CA LYS A 736 20.99 35.56 -60.15
C LYS A 736 22.11 36.02 -61.09
N THR A 737 23.29 35.43 -60.99
CA THR A 737 24.41 35.77 -61.88
C THR A 737 24.20 35.21 -63.29
N GLU A 738 23.59 34.04 -63.44
CA GLU A 738 23.19 33.50 -64.75
C GLU A 738 21.93 34.19 -65.29
N ILE A 739 20.94 34.57 -64.47
CA ILE A 739 19.87 35.49 -64.90
C ILE A 739 20.49 36.81 -65.38
N HIS A 740 21.49 37.36 -64.70
CA HIS A 740 22.14 38.58 -65.18
C HIS A 740 22.96 38.36 -66.47
N ARG A 741 23.61 37.21 -66.63
CA ARG A 741 24.22 36.82 -67.92
C ARG A 741 23.18 36.61 -69.01
N MET A 742 22.01 36.06 -68.69
CA MET A 742 20.86 35.90 -69.57
C MET A 742 20.15 37.23 -69.85
N GLU A 743 20.17 38.21 -68.95
CA GLU A 743 19.71 39.59 -69.18
C GLU A 743 20.67 40.34 -70.09
N VAL A 744 21.98 40.17 -69.88
CA VAL A 744 23.03 40.72 -70.76
C VAL A 744 22.95 40.04 -72.13
N ARG A 745 22.77 38.71 -72.19
CA ARG A 745 22.56 37.94 -73.42
C ARG A 745 21.21 38.27 -74.06
N LEU A 746 20.15 38.55 -73.30
CA LEU A 746 18.86 39.05 -73.79
C LEU A 746 18.98 40.48 -74.30
N GLY A 747 19.84 41.31 -73.70
CA GLY A 747 20.16 42.66 -74.18
C GLY A 747 21.00 42.62 -75.45
N GLN A 748 21.95 41.68 -75.55
CA GLN A 748 22.71 41.40 -76.77
C GLN A 748 21.80 40.80 -77.85
N LEU A 749 20.92 39.86 -77.51
CA LEU A 749 19.92 39.26 -78.41
C LEU A 749 18.85 40.27 -78.82
N LYS A 750 18.40 41.18 -77.95
CA LYS A 750 17.50 42.29 -78.33
C LYS A 750 18.20 43.24 -79.28
N ARG A 751 19.45 43.64 -79.04
CA ARG A 751 20.26 44.40 -80.01
C ARG A 751 20.52 43.63 -81.30
N ALA A 752 20.70 42.32 -81.24
CA ALA A 752 20.89 41.46 -82.40
C ALA A 752 19.56 41.22 -83.16
N GLN A 753 18.42 41.24 -82.47
CA GLN A 753 17.07 41.14 -83.02
C GLN A 753 16.56 42.50 -83.52
N GLU A 754 17.02 43.62 -82.96
CA GLU A 754 16.89 44.97 -83.51
C GLU A 754 17.77 45.12 -84.73
N LYS A 755 19.01 44.60 -84.70
CA LYS A 755 19.86 44.50 -85.88
C LYS A 755 19.24 43.57 -86.93
N LEU A 756 18.69 42.41 -86.54
CA LEU A 756 18.05 41.46 -87.45
C LEU A 756 16.69 41.98 -87.94
N LYS A 757 15.95 42.77 -87.17
CA LYS A 757 14.79 43.54 -87.66
C LYS A 757 15.26 44.59 -88.64
N LEU A 758 16.25 45.41 -88.30
CA LEU A 758 16.85 46.35 -89.25
C LEU A 758 17.46 45.65 -90.47
N ASP A 759 17.93 44.41 -90.38
CA ASP A 759 18.49 43.62 -91.48
C ASP A 759 17.42 42.82 -92.25
N LEU A 760 16.27 42.50 -91.64
CA LEU A 760 15.07 41.91 -92.25
C LEU A 760 14.21 42.99 -92.91
N ASP A 761 13.97 44.11 -92.25
CA ASP A 761 13.42 45.33 -92.84
C ASP A 761 14.35 45.79 -93.96
N LYS A 762 15.68 45.85 -93.75
CA LYS A 762 16.61 46.08 -94.86
C LYS A 762 16.59 44.98 -95.91
N CYS A 763 16.14 43.74 -95.65
CA CYS A 763 16.07 42.63 -96.62
C CYS A 763 14.70 42.47 -97.30
N VAL A 764 13.61 42.93 -96.71
CA VAL A 764 12.34 43.23 -97.38
C VAL A 764 12.59 44.46 -98.24
N LEU A 765 13.10 45.55 -97.66
CA LEU A 765 13.74 46.66 -98.40
C LEU A 765 15.05 46.24 -99.13
N ARG A 766 15.41 44.96 -99.29
CA ARG A 766 16.41 44.48 -100.29
C ARG A 766 15.80 43.49 -101.26
N ARG A 767 14.58 43.02 -101.02
CA ARG A 767 13.82 42.19 -101.96
C ARG A 767 12.91 43.12 -102.76
N ASP A 768 12.19 44.00 -102.08
CA ASP A 768 11.65 45.25 -102.62
C ASP A 768 12.79 46.09 -103.21
N LEU A 769 13.84 46.54 -102.51
CA LEU A 769 14.92 47.26 -103.23
C LEU A 769 15.82 46.39 -104.15
N MET A 770 15.65 45.07 -104.30
CA MET A 770 16.19 44.39 -105.50
C MET A 770 15.19 44.47 -106.65
N VAL A 771 13.91 44.27 -106.38
CA VAL A 771 12.81 44.49 -107.31
C VAL A 771 12.69 45.95 -107.73
N ASP A 772 13.13 46.92 -106.93
CA ASP A 772 13.06 48.38 -107.11
C ASP A 772 14.45 49.02 -107.28
N SER A 773 15.32 49.05 -106.25
CA SER A 773 16.67 49.65 -106.42
C SER A 773 17.58 48.89 -107.38
N ASN A 774 17.34 47.60 -107.70
CA ASN A 774 18.03 46.92 -108.80
C ASN A 774 17.20 46.85 -110.11
N ARG A 775 15.91 47.23 -110.10
CA ARG A 775 15.27 47.86 -111.28
C ARG A 775 15.97 49.20 -111.60
N VAL A 776 16.42 49.94 -110.58
CA VAL A 776 17.14 51.23 -110.70
C VAL A 776 18.65 51.08 -110.91
N ARG A 777 19.30 49.98 -110.48
CA ARG A 777 20.75 49.72 -110.69
C ARG A 777 21.14 49.43 -112.15
N SER A 778 20.18 49.55 -113.07
CA SER A 778 20.43 49.87 -114.48
C SER A 778 21.07 51.27 -114.67
N SER A 779 21.05 52.14 -113.65
CA SER A 779 21.53 53.53 -113.65
C SER A 779 22.60 53.83 -112.58
N ARG A 780 23.87 53.88 -113.01
CA ARG A 780 25.08 54.58 -112.47
C ARG A 780 25.37 54.70 -110.95
N GLN A 781 26.52 54.11 -110.56
CA GLN A 781 27.69 54.66 -109.80
C GLN A 781 27.57 55.57 -108.53
N SER A 782 28.59 55.45 -107.67
CA SER A 782 29.06 56.40 -106.61
C SER A 782 28.37 56.40 -105.22
N VAL A 783 29.04 56.70 -104.08
CA VAL A 783 30.51 56.68 -103.78
C VAL A 783 30.85 56.37 -102.28
N THR A 784 30.87 57.32 -101.34
CA THR A 784 31.49 57.18 -99.98
C THR A 784 30.83 58.03 -98.88
N ASN A 785 30.83 57.55 -97.61
CA ASN A 785 31.44 58.20 -96.42
C ASN A 785 31.20 57.42 -95.11
N THR A 786 32.23 57.06 -94.32
CA THR A 786 32.06 56.21 -93.11
C THR A 786 33.01 56.46 -91.91
N ALA A 787 33.90 57.47 -91.94
CA ALA A 787 34.94 57.61 -90.92
C ALA A 787 34.47 58.23 -89.59
N TRP A 788 33.80 59.39 -89.66
CA TRP A 788 33.55 60.27 -88.50
C TRP A 788 32.70 59.62 -87.38
N LEU A 789 31.67 58.85 -87.74
CA LEU A 789 30.69 58.27 -86.80
C LEU A 789 31.26 57.25 -85.80
N LYS A 790 32.50 56.77 -86.00
CA LYS A 790 33.17 55.81 -85.12
C LYS A 790 33.93 56.47 -83.96
N ALA A 791 34.24 57.77 -84.05
CA ALA A 791 35.02 58.48 -83.02
C ALA A 791 34.15 58.90 -81.83
N THR A 792 33.03 59.58 -82.08
CA THR A 792 32.13 60.12 -81.05
C THR A 792 31.63 59.07 -80.06
N ARG A 793 31.18 57.92 -80.56
CA ARG A 793 30.62 56.83 -79.74
C ARG A 793 31.61 56.26 -78.70
N LYS A 794 32.94 56.33 -78.93
CA LYS A 794 33.95 55.87 -77.96
C LYS A 794 34.07 56.81 -76.75
N TYR A 795 33.87 58.11 -76.97
CA TYR A 795 33.98 59.13 -75.91
C TYR A 795 32.82 59.02 -74.92
N GLU A 796 31.60 58.87 -75.43
CA GLU A 796 30.37 58.75 -74.62
C GLU A 796 30.39 57.50 -73.72
N THR A 797 30.85 56.36 -74.23
CA THR A 797 30.99 55.12 -73.45
C THR A 797 31.99 55.23 -72.29
N LEU A 798 33.09 55.97 -72.48
CA LEU A 798 34.08 56.20 -71.41
C LEU A 798 33.51 57.09 -70.29
N LYS A 799 32.73 58.11 -70.65
CA LYS A 799 32.09 59.03 -69.69
C LYS A 799 31.07 58.31 -68.79
N TYR A 800 30.27 57.41 -69.34
CA TYR A 800 29.31 56.60 -68.56
C TYR A 800 30.00 55.69 -67.54
N ASN A 801 31.06 54.99 -67.96
CA ASN A 801 31.80 54.06 -67.09
C ASN A 801 32.46 54.78 -65.90
N ASN A 802 32.98 55.99 -66.09
CA ASN A 802 33.60 56.76 -65.02
C ASN A 802 32.58 57.12 -63.91
N ASN A 803 31.36 57.53 -64.29
CA ASN A 803 30.30 57.85 -63.33
C ASN A 803 29.79 56.60 -62.57
N GLN A 804 29.70 55.44 -63.23
CA GLN A 804 29.37 54.18 -62.54
C GLN A 804 30.42 53.76 -61.50
N LEU A 805 31.71 54.03 -61.74
CA LEU A 805 32.77 53.73 -60.77
C LEU A 805 32.68 54.61 -59.51
N LYS A 806 32.36 55.91 -59.67
CA LYS A 806 32.16 56.83 -58.53
C LYS A 806 31.00 56.37 -57.64
N SER A 807 29.82 56.11 -58.22
CA SER A 807 28.65 55.64 -57.45
C SER A 807 28.85 54.29 -56.74
N LYS A 808 29.86 53.49 -57.14
CA LYS A 808 30.27 52.29 -56.40
C LYS A 808 31.22 52.63 -55.24
N LEU A 809 32.15 53.57 -55.44
CA LEU A 809 33.07 54.04 -54.40
C LEU A 809 32.29 54.65 -53.22
N ASP A 810 31.33 55.53 -53.51
CA ASP A 810 30.49 56.19 -52.49
C ASP A 810 29.76 55.17 -51.57
N LYS A 811 29.38 54.01 -52.12
CA LYS A 811 28.75 52.91 -51.35
C LYS A 811 29.75 52.16 -50.49
N TYR A 812 30.92 51.81 -51.03
CA TYR A 812 31.99 51.17 -50.26
C TYR A 812 32.46 52.03 -49.08
N GLU A 813 32.42 53.37 -49.19
CA GLU A 813 32.71 54.25 -48.04
C GLU A 813 31.59 54.23 -46.99
N GLY A 814 30.32 54.18 -47.39
CA GLY A 814 29.18 53.98 -46.48
C GLY A 814 29.25 52.64 -45.73
N ASP A 815 29.47 51.54 -46.46
CA ASP A 815 29.59 50.20 -45.88
C ASP A 815 30.76 50.14 -44.87
N LYS A 816 31.90 50.76 -45.20
CA LYS A 816 33.08 50.88 -44.33
C LYS A 816 32.84 51.73 -43.07
N VAL A 817 31.87 52.65 -43.06
CA VAL A 817 31.44 53.34 -41.84
C VAL A 817 30.56 52.44 -40.98
N SER A 818 29.63 51.68 -41.59
CA SER A 818 28.76 50.76 -40.84
C SER A 818 29.52 49.63 -40.13
N LEU A 819 30.52 49.04 -40.79
CA LEU A 819 31.40 48.02 -40.19
C LEU A 819 32.11 48.54 -38.93
N LYS A 820 32.57 49.80 -38.94
CA LYS A 820 33.21 50.46 -37.78
C LYS A 820 32.27 50.78 -36.62
N VAL A 821 30.95 50.70 -36.82
CA VAL A 821 29.96 50.78 -35.73
C VAL A 821 29.80 49.40 -35.12
N ILE A 822 29.60 48.37 -35.94
CA ILE A 822 29.48 46.97 -35.51
C ILE A 822 30.75 46.50 -34.76
N GLU A 823 31.94 46.86 -35.24
CA GLU A 823 33.22 46.61 -34.53
C GLU A 823 33.22 47.20 -33.11
N LYS A 824 32.64 48.39 -32.90
CA LYS A 824 32.57 49.01 -31.56
C LYS A 824 31.54 48.34 -30.66
N GLU A 825 30.43 47.89 -31.23
CA GLU A 825 29.39 47.14 -30.50
C GLU A 825 29.93 45.78 -30.03
N ILE A 826 30.66 45.07 -30.88
CA ILE A 826 31.35 43.81 -30.53
C ILE A 826 32.37 44.04 -29.40
N ASN A 827 33.27 45.02 -29.54
CA ASN A 827 34.25 45.36 -28.48
C ASN A 827 33.57 45.78 -27.16
N GLY A 828 32.39 46.42 -27.23
CA GLY A 828 31.58 46.74 -26.06
C GLY A 828 31.06 45.49 -25.35
N LEU A 829 30.45 44.58 -26.11
CA LEU A 829 29.92 43.29 -25.60
C LEU A 829 31.04 42.39 -25.06
N GLU A 830 32.22 42.36 -25.67
CA GLU A 830 33.39 41.64 -25.14
C GLU A 830 33.85 42.24 -23.79
N SER A 831 33.87 43.57 -23.66
CA SER A 831 34.19 44.25 -22.40
C SER A 831 33.17 43.94 -21.29
N GLU A 832 31.88 43.79 -21.62
CA GLU A 832 30.84 43.38 -20.67
C GLU A 832 30.93 41.90 -20.31
N LEU A 833 31.17 41.04 -21.29
CA LEU A 833 31.39 39.62 -21.09
C LEU A 833 32.59 39.35 -20.16
N ASP A 834 33.69 40.08 -20.31
CA ASP A 834 34.86 39.94 -19.43
C ASP A 834 34.64 40.52 -18.03
N LYS A 835 33.85 41.60 -17.88
CA LYS A 835 33.36 42.04 -16.56
C LYS A 835 32.54 40.94 -15.88
N LYS A 836 31.63 40.27 -16.60
CA LYS A 836 30.84 39.16 -16.06
C LYS A 836 31.66 37.91 -15.76
N LYS A 837 32.64 37.54 -16.59
CA LYS A 837 33.64 36.50 -16.23
C LYS A 837 34.41 36.88 -14.95
N GLY A 838 34.73 38.16 -14.77
CA GLY A 838 35.38 38.68 -13.57
C GLY A 838 34.50 38.60 -12.31
N GLU A 839 33.22 38.97 -12.41
CA GLU A 839 32.22 38.78 -11.34
C GLU A 839 32.07 37.30 -10.96
N ILE A 840 31.96 36.40 -11.95
CA ILE A 840 31.85 34.95 -11.72
C ILE A 840 33.09 34.40 -10.99
N LYS A 841 34.30 34.80 -11.38
CA LYS A 841 35.55 34.40 -10.69
C LYS A 841 35.56 34.86 -9.22
N ARG A 842 35.20 36.12 -8.97
CA ARG A 842 35.10 36.70 -7.61
C ARG A 842 34.08 36.00 -6.70
N ILE A 843 33.09 35.31 -7.26
CA ILE A 843 32.11 34.49 -6.52
C ILE A 843 32.61 33.05 -6.37
N ALA A 844 33.23 32.49 -7.41
CA ALA A 844 33.71 31.10 -7.42
C ALA A 844 34.92 30.86 -6.48
N GLU A 845 35.79 31.85 -6.29
CA GLU A 845 36.94 31.77 -5.37
C GLU A 845 36.52 31.61 -3.88
N PRO A 846 35.69 32.50 -3.29
CA PRO A 846 35.20 32.31 -1.92
C PRO A 846 34.27 31.11 -1.78
N LEU A 847 33.51 30.73 -2.81
CA LEU A 847 32.69 29.51 -2.80
C LEU A 847 33.58 28.27 -2.61
N LYS A 848 34.64 28.12 -3.41
CA LYS A 848 35.61 27.02 -3.26
C LYS A 848 36.33 27.03 -1.91
N ALA A 849 36.66 28.22 -1.39
CA ALA A 849 37.24 28.34 -0.05
C ALA A 849 36.27 27.83 1.04
N MET A 850 34.99 28.18 0.93
CA MET A 850 33.93 27.72 1.85
C MET A 850 33.65 26.21 1.70
N GLU A 851 33.66 25.67 0.48
CA GLU A 851 33.57 24.22 0.22
C GLU A 851 34.72 23.45 0.88
N MET A 852 35.96 23.95 0.78
CA MET A 852 37.13 23.35 1.42
C MET A 852 37.07 23.45 2.95
N GLN A 853 36.58 24.57 3.50
CA GLN A 853 36.32 24.70 4.95
C GLN A 853 35.25 23.71 5.41
N LEU A 854 34.12 23.60 4.69
CA LEU A 854 33.07 22.62 4.99
C LEU A 854 33.56 21.18 4.88
N TYR A 855 34.45 20.87 3.93
CA TYR A 855 35.12 19.56 3.84
C TYR A 855 35.97 19.26 5.08
N HIS A 856 36.83 20.21 5.50
CA HIS A 856 37.67 20.05 6.68
C HIS A 856 36.84 19.95 7.98
N MET A 857 35.77 20.72 8.12
CA MET A 857 34.82 20.61 9.25
C MET A 857 34.07 19.27 9.27
N ARG A 858 33.75 18.69 8.11
CA ARG A 858 33.15 17.33 8.03
C ARG A 858 34.14 16.24 8.44
N LEU A 859 35.41 16.38 8.07
CA LEU A 859 36.48 15.43 8.42
C LEU A 859 36.73 15.45 9.94
N THR A 860 37.03 16.63 10.50
CA THR A 860 37.27 16.80 11.95
C THR A 860 36.05 16.41 12.80
N LYS A 861 34.82 16.64 12.34
CA LYS A 861 33.60 16.14 13.01
C LYS A 861 33.55 14.61 13.08
N LYS A 862 33.99 13.90 12.03
CA LYS A 862 34.08 12.42 12.04
C LYS A 862 35.19 11.93 12.96
N GLU A 863 36.39 12.50 12.86
CA GLU A 863 37.53 12.15 13.72
C GLU A 863 37.16 12.31 15.21
N ASN A 864 36.51 13.41 15.58
CA ASN A 864 36.03 13.65 16.95
C ASN A 864 34.94 12.64 17.38
N LEU A 865 34.02 12.27 16.48
CA LEU A 865 32.99 11.26 16.76
C LEU A 865 33.61 9.87 16.98
N GLU A 866 34.60 9.49 16.19
CA GLU A 866 35.29 8.20 16.28
C GLU A 866 36.18 8.11 17.51
N GLN A 867 36.90 9.20 17.86
CA GLN A 867 37.62 9.31 19.13
C GLN A 867 36.66 9.21 20.33
N LEU A 868 35.47 9.84 20.26
CA LEU A 868 34.45 9.71 21.29
C LEU A 868 33.92 8.27 21.40
N VAL A 869 33.62 7.60 20.28
CA VAL A 869 33.19 6.19 20.26
C VAL A 869 34.30 5.26 20.79
N HIS A 870 35.57 5.52 20.47
CA HIS A 870 36.70 4.76 21.00
C HIS A 870 36.83 4.94 22.52
N ARG A 871 36.79 6.19 23.02
CA ARG A 871 36.78 6.48 24.46
C ARG A 871 35.58 5.82 25.17
N GLN A 872 34.38 5.86 24.58
CA GLN A 872 33.20 5.17 25.11
C GLN A 872 33.37 3.64 25.15
N ARG A 873 34.06 3.03 24.18
CA ARG A 873 34.40 1.59 24.21
C ARG A 873 35.40 1.26 25.32
N ILE A 874 36.44 2.09 25.51
CA ILE A 874 37.38 1.95 26.63
C ILE A 874 36.64 2.05 27.96
N VAL A 875 35.85 3.11 28.18
CA VAL A 875 35.07 3.29 29.41
C VAL A 875 34.13 2.12 29.65
N ARG A 876 33.46 1.60 28.60
CA ARG A 876 32.62 0.39 28.72
C ARG A 876 33.43 -0.83 29.16
N GLY A 877 34.56 -1.11 28.53
CA GLY A 877 35.47 -2.20 28.90
C GLY A 877 35.97 -2.08 30.36
N LEU A 878 36.32 -0.87 30.81
CA LEU A 878 36.69 -0.59 32.19
C LEU A 878 35.52 -0.79 33.16
N THR A 879 34.29 -0.43 32.79
CA THR A 879 33.11 -0.74 33.62
C THR A 879 32.78 -2.23 33.65
N ASP A 880 32.90 -2.94 32.54
CA ASP A 880 32.69 -4.39 32.48
C ASP A 880 33.78 -5.14 33.28
N ALA A 881 35.01 -4.61 33.33
CA ALA A 881 36.07 -5.12 34.20
C ALA A 881 35.77 -4.85 35.67
N LYS A 882 35.33 -3.64 36.03
CA LYS A 882 34.90 -3.28 37.40
C LYS A 882 33.69 -4.10 37.88
N ILE A 883 32.84 -4.57 36.97
CA ILE A 883 31.67 -5.43 37.25
C ILE A 883 32.04 -6.93 37.14
N GLY A 884 33.31 -7.27 36.86
CA GLY A 884 33.79 -8.66 36.79
C GLY A 884 33.30 -9.47 35.58
N ARG A 885 32.74 -8.81 34.57
CA ARG A 885 32.23 -9.43 33.33
C ARG A 885 33.26 -9.48 32.21
N TYR A 886 34.30 -8.65 32.27
CA TYR A 886 35.33 -8.59 31.24
C TYR A 886 36.22 -9.84 31.26
N ARG A 887 36.16 -10.62 30.16
CA ARG A 887 36.97 -11.82 29.97
C ARG A 887 38.25 -11.46 29.22
N THR A 888 39.39 -11.54 29.87
CA THR A 888 40.69 -11.33 29.22
C THR A 888 40.93 -12.37 28.12
N LEU A 889 41.18 -11.90 26.90
CA LEU A 889 41.46 -12.73 25.72
C LEU A 889 42.88 -13.32 25.80
N CYS A 890 43.86 -12.50 26.17
CA CYS A 890 45.23 -12.89 26.45
C CYS A 890 45.41 -13.11 27.96
N LYS A 891 46.04 -14.23 28.35
CA LYS A 891 46.25 -14.60 29.77
C LYS A 891 47.70 -14.42 30.24
N THR A 892 48.65 -14.28 29.31
CA THR A 892 50.05 -13.97 29.61
C THR A 892 50.45 -12.71 28.85
N GLU A 893 51.36 -11.92 29.41
CA GLU A 893 51.89 -10.70 28.80
C GLU A 893 52.55 -10.98 27.43
N SER A 894 53.24 -12.12 27.29
CA SER A 894 53.76 -12.60 26.00
C SER A 894 52.67 -12.87 24.95
N SER A 895 51.49 -13.36 25.35
CA SER A 895 50.33 -13.52 24.46
C SER A 895 49.62 -12.20 24.16
N LEU A 896 49.79 -11.17 25.00
CA LEU A 896 49.29 -9.83 24.74
C LEU A 896 50.19 -9.11 23.72
N MET A 897 51.51 -9.06 23.96
CA MET A 897 52.48 -8.41 23.07
C MET A 897 52.47 -9.01 21.66
N THR A 898 52.37 -10.34 21.53
CA THR A 898 52.32 -11.00 20.22
C THR A 898 50.99 -10.81 19.49
N GLU A 899 49.89 -10.54 20.19
CA GLU A 899 48.62 -10.18 19.53
C GLU A 899 48.57 -8.69 19.20
N GLU A 900 49.11 -7.82 20.06
CA GLU A 900 49.23 -6.39 19.78
C GLU A 900 50.11 -6.13 18.56
N GLU A 901 51.22 -6.85 18.39
CA GLU A 901 52.07 -6.70 17.20
C GLU A 901 51.35 -7.18 15.92
N LYS A 902 50.52 -8.24 15.98
CA LYS A 902 49.64 -8.60 14.85
C LYS A 902 48.63 -7.49 14.54
N GLN A 903 48.05 -6.85 15.55
CA GLN A 903 47.15 -5.70 15.35
C GLN A 903 47.92 -4.52 14.75
N ARG A 904 49.12 -4.19 15.22
CA ARG A 904 49.99 -3.13 14.66
C ARG A 904 50.34 -3.41 13.19
N VAL A 905 50.73 -4.64 12.84
CA VAL A 905 51.05 -5.05 11.46
C VAL A 905 49.81 -5.03 10.56
N THR A 906 48.70 -5.65 10.95
CA THR A 906 47.47 -5.66 10.14
C THR A 906 46.91 -4.25 9.95
N HIS A 907 46.96 -3.40 10.98
CA HIS A 907 46.57 -2.00 10.91
C HIS A 907 47.48 -1.17 9.99
N SER A 908 48.79 -1.43 9.97
CA SER A 908 49.71 -0.77 9.04
C SER A 908 49.52 -1.25 7.59
N ASN A 909 49.16 -2.52 7.39
CA ASN A 909 48.81 -3.07 6.07
C ASN A 909 47.48 -2.51 5.55
N LEU A 910 46.49 -2.29 6.42
CA LEU A 910 45.23 -1.63 6.05
C LEU A 910 45.46 -0.17 5.63
N ILE A 911 46.39 0.54 6.28
CA ILE A 911 46.78 1.89 5.86
C ILE A 911 47.42 1.87 4.48
N SER A 912 48.40 0.99 4.20
CA SER A 912 49.05 0.95 2.88
C SER A 912 48.10 0.52 1.76
N VAL A 913 47.16 -0.40 2.02
CA VAL A 913 46.10 -0.77 1.07
C VAL A 913 45.17 0.41 0.75
N ILE A 914 44.79 1.23 1.75
CA ILE A 914 43.96 2.41 1.52
C ILE A 914 44.75 3.51 0.79
N GLU A 915 46.04 3.67 1.08
CA GLU A 915 46.93 4.59 0.37
C GLU A 915 47.15 4.16 -1.10
N SER A 916 47.21 2.85 -1.41
CA SER A 916 47.24 2.37 -2.79
C SER A 916 45.90 2.49 -3.53
N LEU A 917 44.77 2.36 -2.83
CA LEU A 917 43.43 2.52 -3.43
C LEU A 917 43.02 3.99 -3.67
N GLN A 918 43.68 4.95 -3.01
CA GLN A 918 43.38 6.38 -3.15
C GLN A 918 43.59 6.94 -4.58
N PRO A 919 44.69 6.64 -5.31
CA PRO A 919 44.82 7.03 -6.72
C PRO A 919 43.89 6.25 -7.66
N ASP A 920 43.70 4.95 -7.40
CA ASP A 920 42.93 4.05 -8.29
C ASP A 920 41.43 4.36 -8.30
N PHE A 921 40.87 4.88 -7.20
CA PHE A 921 39.44 5.18 -7.06
C PHE A 921 39.15 6.62 -6.59
N PRO A 922 39.41 7.65 -7.42
CA PRO A 922 39.19 9.06 -7.05
C PRO A 922 37.74 9.36 -6.62
N GLN A 923 36.77 8.66 -7.23
CA GLN A 923 35.34 8.75 -6.91
C GLN A 923 34.97 8.35 -5.47
N PHE A 924 35.80 7.54 -4.80
CA PHE A 924 35.65 7.16 -3.40
C PHE A 924 36.63 7.90 -2.48
N GLY A 925 37.39 8.87 -2.99
CA GLY A 925 38.34 9.69 -2.23
C GLY A 925 37.80 10.24 -0.90
N PRO A 926 36.56 10.78 -0.82
CA PRO A 926 35.99 11.27 0.43
C PRO A 926 35.72 10.16 1.48
N GLN A 927 35.43 8.92 1.06
CA GLN A 927 35.34 7.77 1.96
C GLN A 927 36.74 7.25 2.31
N LEU A 928 37.64 7.09 1.34
CA LEU A 928 38.99 6.55 1.52
C LEU A 928 39.84 7.43 2.45
N HIS A 929 39.83 8.75 2.24
CA HIS A 929 40.50 9.72 3.10
C HIS A 929 39.90 9.73 4.51
N SER A 930 38.57 9.58 4.63
CA SER A 930 37.91 9.39 5.92
C SER A 930 38.41 8.13 6.62
N THR A 931 38.42 6.97 5.95
CA THR A 931 38.92 5.70 6.54
C THR A 931 40.40 5.75 6.91
N MET A 932 41.22 6.45 6.12
CA MET A 932 42.64 6.65 6.41
C MET A 932 42.84 7.50 7.68
N ALA A 933 42.03 8.54 7.90
CA ALA A 933 42.09 9.38 9.09
C ALA A 933 41.75 8.60 10.37
N THR A 934 40.70 7.76 10.35
CA THR A 934 40.32 6.93 11.53
C THR A 934 41.46 5.99 11.91
N LEU A 935 42.07 5.31 10.93
CA LEU A 935 43.18 4.40 11.17
C LEU A 935 44.41 5.14 11.66
N LYS A 936 44.75 6.31 11.11
CA LYS A 936 45.89 7.11 11.59
C LYS A 936 45.67 7.62 13.02
N SER A 937 44.45 8.03 13.39
CA SER A 937 44.10 8.39 14.78
C SER A 937 44.26 7.22 15.75
N ILE A 938 43.79 6.02 15.37
CA ILE A 938 43.91 4.79 16.17
C ILE A 938 45.38 4.38 16.35
N LYS A 939 46.22 4.50 15.30
CA LYS A 939 47.67 4.17 15.36
C LYS A 939 48.40 5.03 16.39
N VAL A 940 48.11 6.34 16.42
CA VAL A 940 48.68 7.27 17.41
C VAL A 940 48.23 6.94 18.83
N GLN A 941 46.99 6.49 19.03
CA GLN A 941 46.49 6.11 20.36
C GLN A 941 47.19 4.86 20.92
N TYR A 942 47.45 3.84 20.09
CA TYR A 942 48.28 2.70 20.49
C TYR A 942 49.74 3.10 20.80
N GLN A 943 50.32 4.01 20.02
CA GLN A 943 51.67 4.54 20.30
C GLN A 943 51.72 5.30 21.62
N ASN A 944 50.73 6.15 21.93
CA ASN A 944 50.67 6.90 23.19
C ASN A 944 50.44 5.99 24.41
N LEU A 945 49.65 4.92 24.28
CA LEU A 945 49.50 3.90 25.33
C LEU A 945 50.80 3.09 25.53
N SER A 946 51.53 2.82 24.45
CA SER A 946 52.84 2.15 24.46
C SER A 946 54.00 3.03 24.94
N ALA A 947 53.78 4.34 25.13
CA ALA A 947 54.79 5.34 25.47
C ALA A 947 54.58 5.99 26.85
N ALA A 948 53.79 5.36 27.72
CA ALA A 948 53.53 5.80 29.09
C ALA A 948 54.35 4.98 30.12
N PRO A 949 55.63 5.33 30.38
CA PRO A 949 56.35 4.79 31.53
C PRO A 949 55.72 5.28 32.84
N SER A 950 55.93 4.50 33.89
CA SER A 950 55.45 4.72 35.26
C SER A 950 55.65 6.14 35.80
N VAL A 951 54.56 6.92 35.88
CA VAL A 951 54.43 8.07 36.77
C VAL A 951 53.11 7.92 37.55
N LEU A 952 53.16 7.13 38.62
CA LEU A 952 52.16 7.13 39.68
C LEU A 952 52.72 7.93 40.85
N GLU A 953 52.82 9.24 40.68
CA GLU A 953 53.17 10.14 41.77
C GLU A 953 52.44 11.49 41.62
N THR A 954 52.40 12.23 42.71
CA THR A 954 51.54 13.39 42.97
C THR A 954 51.78 14.56 42.02
N ASP A 955 50.72 15.31 41.70
CA ASP A 955 50.62 16.68 42.21
C ASP A 955 49.17 17.20 42.21
N GLU A 956 48.85 18.00 43.24
CA GLU A 956 47.62 18.78 43.35
C GLU A 956 47.88 20.23 42.90
N ALA A 957 46.80 20.92 42.47
CA ALA A 957 46.67 22.37 42.39
C ALA A 957 47.68 23.20 41.55
N SER A 958 47.20 23.81 40.47
CA SER A 958 47.20 25.30 40.33
C SER A 958 46.49 25.77 39.04
N SER A 959 45.97 27.01 39.09
CA SER A 959 45.40 27.84 37.99
C SER A 959 44.31 27.23 37.08
N VAL A 960 43.21 27.90 36.74
CA VAL A 960 42.89 29.35 36.65
C VAL A 960 43.74 30.10 35.63
N GLN A 961 43.41 29.92 34.35
CA GLN A 961 42.83 31.00 33.52
C GLN A 961 41.97 30.41 32.40
#